data_AF-A0A938B859-F1
#
_entry.id   AF-A0A938B859-F1
#
_cell.length_a   1.000
_cell.length_b   1.000
_cell.length_c   1.000
_cell.angle_alpha   90.00
_cell.angle_beta   90.00
_cell.angle_gamma   90.00
#
_symmetry.space_group_name_H-M   'P 1'
#
loop_
_entity.id
_entity.type
_entity.pdbx_description
1 polymer ?
#
loop_
_entity_poly.entity_id
_entity_poly.type
_entity_poly.pdbx_seq_one_letter_code
_entity_poly.pdbx_strand_id
1 'polypeptide(L)'
;MKKRLQETFKIIRKPEYRLYWAIVAICGFVFALALSLALKRYFHFEFHDRSGIVLSVPTPIPKVIVGTDKNIVGWVSVNKYPKQQEMFYYVAALVFMPMFTAFCWFLWMAYSAATAVLTQNPVQRILKQSAFNYIPLLFVLKDLFRPELSVGQLLWIPIGLVVIANVGLLCYNFIPSKLHQDERQISGNEKQEVAEFARIRVDRQARTLASSATNQLINAAGTVLASGLCLGFYVLIVYPPDSLTFWHNLKILLITTFGALAFWCVYSVLINRIRHRRFQDALADDAYAYVPAVLLLAISVFYPSGQLTLLMLFALGFVGMKVFALLAPQRLDKLHPNQLARRLLSYLMIPALFYVLLYGKGSVHWELDLFHEGERLAPLNELLHGGIPFRDIYIQHGLFQNAYRPLLAGKLFGETLASVRFLEGLFGPLGYVCVYLLGLQVFKSRLAAMLAVFIVSGQDFWVSDRHGIFLVNVALVANYITTQRDRGLFAGWRPIFPLPLWRGTVASCLAFGWKLILAGIVTSLAFFYSTEMGVYAFITCGLFLFLLGFTQKGVSGQKRPLPLICYLAGVFLGALPFVVYFGLHRALDDLVRNSYVQLVYQIPTWGLQFPPLSSFLVQLNAEGLKSFQSETFRWYLPILFYLIAATYLLHRALQGIFWSSKSSAKLLLLLLAGITLFRTALGRSDSPHLVYGATMMWFIWIFFLERGIFWIVQKSKGAKRLISHLAILPSCHLAILIPSVIFLWYISTVHHPVKVFKDRLIALTQYRSIPRNVPQTLERLGGIQLPENQVSQIQQVVKYIHSNTDENDTIFDFSSQGAYYFFAKRKSATRYHQIAYAATKRMQEEVIRDLDKSQTKLVILSTGGWFDNIDGILAPNRHPLIAKYLEEHYKEAVNINGTIILSRR
;
A
#
# COMPACT_ATOMS: atom_id res chain seq x y z
N MET A 1 -11.44 45.65 -6.28
CA MET A 1 -11.50 44.17 -6.39
C MET A 1 -10.52 43.42 -5.47
N LYS A 2 -9.19 43.64 -5.56
CA LYS A 2 -8.16 42.89 -4.77
C LYS A 2 -8.43 42.79 -3.26
N LYS A 3 -8.77 43.92 -2.61
CA LYS A 3 -9.11 43.97 -1.17
C LYS A 3 -10.32 43.08 -0.83
N ARG A 4 -11.34 43.08 -1.70
CA ARG A 4 -12.54 42.25 -1.54
C ARG A 4 -12.23 40.77 -1.72
N LEU A 5 -11.44 40.39 -2.72
CA LEU A 5 -10.98 39.00 -2.87
C LEU A 5 -10.24 38.50 -1.63
N GLN A 6 -9.37 39.32 -1.04
CA GLN A 6 -8.69 38.98 0.22
C GLN A 6 -9.66 38.82 1.40
N GLU A 7 -10.69 39.66 1.47
CA GLU A 7 -11.75 39.58 2.46
C GLU A 7 -12.60 38.31 2.28
N THR A 8 -13.07 38.03 1.07
CA THR A 8 -13.76 36.79 0.69
C THR A 8 -12.96 35.56 1.09
N PHE A 9 -11.65 35.58 0.81
CA PHE A 9 -10.74 34.49 1.16
C PHE A 9 -10.60 34.30 2.67
N LYS A 10 -10.59 35.38 3.47
CA LYS A 10 -10.63 35.31 4.93
C LYS A 10 -11.97 34.74 5.43
N ILE A 11 -13.08 35.13 4.80
CA ILE A 11 -14.44 34.70 5.18
C ILE A 11 -14.64 33.21 4.91
N ILE A 12 -14.27 32.71 3.74
CA ILE A 12 -14.47 31.30 3.37
C ILE A 12 -13.68 30.34 4.27
N ARG A 13 -12.59 30.80 4.89
CA ARG A 13 -11.84 30.00 5.87
C ARG A 13 -12.60 29.77 7.18
N LYS A 14 -13.68 30.52 7.44
CA LYS A 14 -14.50 30.33 8.64
C LYS A 14 -15.28 29.00 8.56
N PRO A 15 -15.48 28.31 9.70
CA PRO A 15 -16.16 27.02 9.73
C PRO A 15 -17.57 27.02 9.12
N GLU A 16 -18.33 28.12 9.23
CA GLU A 16 -19.69 28.20 8.70
C GLU A 16 -19.78 28.11 7.16
N TYR A 17 -18.68 28.33 6.43
CA TYR A 17 -18.67 28.27 4.96
C TYR A 17 -18.28 26.89 4.39
N ARG A 18 -17.98 25.91 5.24
CA ARG A 18 -17.48 24.58 4.80
C ARG A 18 -18.48 23.80 3.96
N LEU A 19 -19.77 23.92 4.24
CA LEU A 19 -20.83 23.26 3.46
C LEU A 19 -20.87 23.80 2.03
N TYR A 20 -20.93 25.12 1.87
CA TYR A 20 -20.97 25.79 0.56
C TYR A 20 -19.73 25.49 -0.26
N TRP A 21 -18.56 25.48 0.38
CA TRP A 21 -17.32 25.02 -0.23
C TRP A 21 -17.44 23.58 -0.75
N ALA A 22 -17.96 22.67 0.07
CA ALA A 22 -18.09 21.25 -0.30
C ALA A 22 -19.03 21.07 -1.49
N ILE A 23 -20.13 21.83 -1.55
CA ILE A 23 -21.05 21.82 -2.70
C ILE A 23 -20.29 22.19 -3.97
N VAL A 24 -19.59 23.32 -3.99
CA VAL A 24 -18.84 23.78 -5.17
C VAL A 24 -17.73 22.80 -5.55
N ALA A 25 -17.03 22.23 -4.55
CA ALA A 25 -15.96 21.27 -4.80
C ALA A 25 -16.48 19.95 -5.39
N ILE A 26 -17.59 19.40 -4.86
CA ILE A 26 -18.22 18.19 -5.38
C ILE A 26 -18.72 18.43 -6.81
N CYS A 27 -19.40 19.55 -7.06
CA CYS A 27 -19.90 19.92 -8.38
C CYS A 27 -18.75 20.09 -9.39
N GLY A 28 -17.68 20.79 -8.98
CA GLY A 28 -16.49 20.96 -9.81
C GLY A 28 -15.77 19.65 -10.12
N PHE A 29 -15.66 18.75 -9.14
CA PHE A 29 -15.05 17.44 -9.32
C PHE A 29 -15.86 16.55 -10.28
N VAL A 30 -17.18 16.44 -10.05
CA VAL A 30 -18.09 15.67 -10.91
C VAL A 30 -18.07 16.19 -12.35
N PHE A 31 -18.06 17.51 -12.51
CA PHE A 31 -17.94 18.13 -13.83
C PHE A 31 -16.57 17.86 -14.47
N ALA A 32 -15.47 17.92 -13.71
CA ALA A 32 -14.13 17.60 -14.20
C ALA A 32 -14.03 16.14 -14.69
N LEU A 33 -14.69 15.21 -13.99
CA LEU A 33 -14.78 13.81 -14.42
C LEU A 33 -15.53 13.67 -15.74
N ALA A 34 -16.71 14.28 -15.86
CA ALA A 34 -17.49 14.27 -17.09
C ALA A 34 -16.72 14.91 -18.25
N LEU A 35 -16.07 16.05 -18.02
CA LEU A 35 -15.21 16.71 -18.98
C LEU A 35 -14.03 15.82 -19.41
N SER A 36 -13.40 15.10 -18.49
CA SER A 36 -12.30 14.18 -18.81
C SER A 36 -12.77 13.03 -19.71
N LEU A 37 -13.95 12.47 -19.44
CA LEU A 37 -14.55 11.41 -20.24
C LEU A 37 -15.02 11.91 -21.62
N ALA A 38 -15.51 13.14 -21.70
CA ALA A 38 -15.86 13.79 -22.95
C ALA A 38 -14.61 14.05 -23.80
N LEU A 39 -13.55 14.59 -23.19
CA LEU A 39 -12.29 14.91 -23.86
C LEU A 39 -11.54 13.66 -24.33
N LYS A 40 -11.74 12.51 -23.70
CA LYS A 40 -11.15 11.22 -24.13
C LYS A 40 -11.37 10.95 -25.62
N ARG A 41 -12.50 11.37 -26.21
CA ARG A 41 -12.80 11.17 -27.64
C ARG A 41 -11.91 11.97 -28.58
N TYR A 42 -11.31 13.06 -28.11
CA TYR A 42 -10.41 13.90 -28.90
C TYR A 42 -8.94 13.54 -28.72
N PHE A 43 -8.62 12.69 -27.74
CA PHE A 43 -7.27 12.18 -27.55
C PHE A 43 -7.10 10.86 -28.27
N HIS A 44 -6.46 10.91 -29.44
CA HIS A 44 -5.99 9.72 -30.13
C HIS A 44 -4.59 9.37 -29.62
N PHE A 45 -4.49 8.22 -28.94
CA PHE A 45 -3.20 7.66 -28.58
C PHE A 45 -2.83 6.66 -29.65
N GLU A 46 -1.84 7.01 -30.46
CA GLU A 46 -1.27 6.06 -31.40
C GLU A 46 -0.42 5.04 -30.64
N PHE A 47 -0.56 3.77 -31.03
CA PHE A 47 0.43 2.78 -30.66
C PHE A 47 1.71 3.12 -31.42
N HIS A 48 2.60 3.84 -30.75
CA HIS A 48 3.96 3.95 -31.24
C HIS A 48 4.63 2.61 -31.00
N ASP A 49 4.81 1.89 -32.10
CA ASP A 49 5.62 0.71 -32.15
C ASP A 49 7.07 1.10 -31.87
N ARG A 50 7.37 1.33 -30.60
CA ARG A 50 8.75 1.43 -30.14
C ARG A 50 9.46 0.11 -30.37
N SER A 51 8.77 -0.98 -30.71
CA SER A 51 9.37 -2.25 -31.03
C SER A 51 9.83 -2.40 -32.47
N GLY A 52 9.23 -1.72 -33.46
CA GLY A 52 9.61 -1.83 -34.87
C GLY A 52 9.20 -3.15 -35.55
N ILE A 53 8.14 -3.79 -35.05
CA ILE A 53 7.56 -5.03 -35.59
C ILE A 53 6.28 -4.71 -36.38
N VAL A 54 6.38 -4.75 -37.71
CA VAL A 54 5.20 -4.82 -38.57
C VAL A 54 4.77 -6.28 -38.73
N LEU A 55 3.79 -6.71 -37.93
CA LEU A 55 3.11 -8.00 -38.16
C LEU A 55 2.09 -7.82 -39.29
N SER A 56 2.36 -8.40 -40.46
CA SER A 56 1.35 -8.62 -41.51
C SER A 56 0.62 -9.94 -41.26
N VAL A 57 -0.72 -9.91 -41.18
CA VAL A 57 -1.62 -11.07 -41.02
C VAL A 57 -2.43 -11.25 -42.33
N PRO A 58 -2.94 -12.44 -42.74
CA PRO A 58 -2.80 -13.79 -42.19
C PRO A 58 -2.07 -14.75 -43.15
N THR A 59 -0.91 -15.25 -42.73
CA THR A 59 -0.38 -16.54 -43.21
C THR A 59 -0.03 -17.38 -41.99
N PRO A 60 -0.06 -18.72 -42.07
CA PRO A 60 0.20 -19.61 -40.92
C PRO A 60 1.59 -19.45 -40.30
N ILE A 61 2.51 -18.77 -41.00
CA ILE A 61 3.81 -18.34 -40.48
C ILE A 61 3.97 -16.85 -40.82
N PRO A 62 3.72 -15.92 -39.88
CA PRO A 62 3.88 -14.50 -40.15
C PRO A 62 5.34 -14.19 -40.50
N LYS A 63 5.58 -13.63 -41.70
CA LYS A 63 6.89 -13.05 -42.06
C LYS A 63 7.14 -11.83 -41.18
N VAL A 64 7.96 -12.00 -40.15
CA VAL A 64 8.40 -10.92 -39.26
C VAL A 64 9.47 -10.10 -39.99
N ILE A 65 9.13 -8.88 -40.42
CA ILE A 65 10.11 -7.92 -40.98
C ILE A 65 10.82 -7.23 -39.80
N VAL A 66 12.08 -7.59 -39.58
CA VAL A 66 12.91 -7.16 -38.44
C VAL A 66 13.54 -5.78 -38.75
N GLY A 67 12.86 -4.70 -38.36
CA GLY A 67 13.25 -3.33 -38.77
C GLY A 67 14.12 -2.54 -37.79
N THR A 68 14.13 -2.81 -36.47
CA THR A 68 14.91 -2.00 -35.50
C THR A 68 15.39 -2.80 -34.27
N ASP A 69 16.33 -2.25 -33.49
CA ASP A 69 16.89 -2.85 -32.26
C ASP A 69 15.89 -3.10 -31.12
N LYS A 70 14.64 -2.66 -31.27
CA LYS A 70 13.65 -2.66 -30.18
C LYS A 70 12.57 -3.74 -30.31
N ASN A 71 12.72 -4.73 -31.19
CA ASN A 71 11.72 -5.76 -31.50
C ASN A 71 11.30 -6.62 -30.28
N ILE A 72 10.46 -6.08 -29.40
CA ILE A 72 9.86 -6.78 -28.27
C ILE A 72 8.47 -7.27 -28.69
N VAL A 73 8.28 -8.59 -28.66
CA VAL A 73 6.97 -9.21 -28.85
C VAL A 73 6.36 -9.44 -27.47
N GLY A 74 5.34 -8.68 -27.12
CA GLY A 74 4.56 -8.83 -25.90
C GLY A 74 3.10 -8.55 -26.18
N TRP A 75 2.22 -8.76 -25.19
CA TRP A 75 0.77 -8.60 -25.39
C TRP A 75 0.40 -7.21 -25.94
N VAL A 76 1.07 -6.16 -25.44
CA VAL A 76 0.88 -4.77 -25.90
C VAL A 76 1.19 -4.61 -27.39
N SER A 77 2.30 -5.18 -27.88
CA SER A 77 2.70 -5.03 -29.29
C SER A 77 1.86 -5.89 -30.22
N VAL A 78 1.53 -7.12 -29.82
CA VAL A 78 0.64 -8.01 -30.58
C VAL A 78 -0.75 -7.39 -30.78
N ASN A 79 -1.30 -6.75 -29.74
CA ASN A 79 -2.63 -6.14 -29.80
C ASN A 79 -2.60 -4.66 -30.22
N LYS A 80 -1.43 -4.10 -30.57
CA LYS A 80 -1.22 -2.67 -30.88
C LYS A 80 -1.89 -1.74 -29.85
N TYR A 81 -1.80 -2.09 -28.57
CA TYR A 81 -2.51 -1.39 -27.50
C TYR A 81 -1.71 -0.17 -27.02
N PRO A 82 -2.23 1.07 -27.08
CA PRO A 82 -1.46 2.26 -26.72
C PRO A 82 -1.43 2.47 -25.20
N LYS A 83 -0.63 1.66 -24.50
CA LYS A 83 -0.55 1.59 -23.03
C LYS A 83 -0.28 2.94 -22.33
N GLN A 84 0.38 3.87 -23.02
CA GLN A 84 0.66 5.22 -22.52
C GLN A 84 -0.62 6.01 -22.18
N GLN A 85 -1.74 5.70 -22.85
CA GLN A 85 -3.03 6.33 -22.58
C GLN A 85 -3.47 6.14 -21.12
N GLU A 86 -3.20 4.98 -20.54
CA GLU A 86 -3.65 4.66 -19.17
C GLU A 86 -2.90 5.50 -18.15
N MET A 87 -1.57 5.62 -18.31
CA MET A 87 -0.75 6.48 -17.48
C MET A 87 -1.15 7.95 -17.66
N PHE A 88 -1.42 8.38 -18.89
CA PHE A 88 -1.93 9.72 -19.17
C PHE A 88 -3.24 9.98 -18.42
N TYR A 89 -4.24 9.11 -18.55
CA TYR A 89 -5.53 9.30 -17.87
C TYR A 89 -5.40 9.20 -16.35
N TYR A 90 -4.50 8.35 -15.85
CA TYR A 90 -4.23 8.26 -14.42
C TYR A 90 -3.61 9.54 -13.85
N VAL A 91 -2.55 10.06 -14.48
CA VAL A 91 -1.90 11.32 -14.09
C VAL A 91 -2.85 12.50 -14.29
N ALA A 92 -3.55 12.54 -15.43
CA ALA A 92 -4.57 13.55 -15.71
C ALA A 92 -5.65 13.53 -14.63
N ALA A 93 -6.20 12.37 -14.25
CA ALA A 93 -7.18 12.31 -13.17
C ALA A 93 -6.64 12.91 -11.86
N LEU A 94 -5.41 12.54 -11.46
CA LEU A 94 -4.80 13.00 -10.22
C LEU A 94 -4.40 14.48 -10.20
N VAL A 95 -4.19 15.09 -11.37
CA VAL A 95 -3.73 16.48 -11.51
C VAL A 95 -4.85 17.39 -11.99
N PHE A 96 -5.45 17.07 -13.14
CA PHE A 96 -6.52 17.84 -13.77
C PHE A 96 -7.77 17.94 -12.89
N MET A 97 -8.30 16.84 -12.35
CA MET A 97 -9.55 16.91 -11.59
C MET A 97 -9.42 17.79 -10.33
N PRO A 98 -8.36 17.65 -9.49
CA PRO A 98 -8.15 18.58 -8.39
C PRO A 98 -7.93 20.02 -8.86
N MET A 99 -7.12 20.26 -9.90
CA MET A 99 -6.89 21.62 -10.41
C MET A 99 -8.18 22.28 -10.91
N PHE A 100 -8.98 21.55 -11.68
CA PHE A 100 -10.27 22.03 -12.17
C PHE A 100 -11.24 22.31 -11.03
N THR A 101 -11.26 21.44 -10.02
CA THR A 101 -12.04 21.65 -8.79
C THR A 101 -11.61 22.94 -8.07
N ALA A 102 -10.30 23.20 -7.96
CA ALA A 102 -9.78 24.46 -7.42
C ALA A 102 -10.13 25.67 -8.30
N PHE A 103 -10.16 25.49 -9.62
CA PHE A 103 -10.57 26.53 -10.57
C PHE A 103 -12.05 26.90 -10.39
N CYS A 104 -12.97 25.93 -10.34
CA CYS A 104 -14.38 26.18 -10.02
C CYS A 104 -14.54 26.88 -8.67
N TRP A 105 -13.76 26.46 -7.68
CA TRP A 105 -13.74 27.11 -6.39
C TRP A 105 -13.29 28.57 -6.47
N PHE A 106 -12.23 28.86 -7.22
CA PHE A 106 -11.75 30.23 -7.44
C PHE A 106 -12.77 31.09 -8.19
N LEU A 107 -13.40 30.56 -9.23
CA LEU A 107 -14.47 31.23 -9.98
C LEU A 107 -15.64 31.59 -9.07
N TRP A 108 -16.09 30.66 -8.23
CA TRP A 108 -17.14 30.92 -7.24
C TRP A 108 -16.78 32.08 -6.31
N MET A 109 -15.55 32.12 -5.80
CA MET A 109 -15.07 33.22 -4.95
C MET A 109 -15.01 34.55 -5.70
N ALA A 110 -14.46 34.56 -6.90
CA ALA A 110 -14.27 35.76 -7.70
C ALA A 110 -15.62 36.34 -8.11
N TYR A 111 -16.54 35.49 -8.56
CA TYR A 111 -17.92 35.85 -8.85
C TYR A 111 -18.60 36.45 -7.62
N SER A 112 -18.53 35.77 -6.47
CA SER A 112 -19.15 36.26 -5.23
C SER A 112 -18.60 37.62 -4.79
N ALA A 113 -17.29 37.82 -4.92
CA ALA A 113 -16.65 39.10 -4.60
C ALA A 113 -17.09 40.22 -5.57
N ALA A 114 -17.19 39.92 -6.86
CA ALA A 114 -17.65 40.87 -7.87
C ALA A 114 -19.11 41.25 -7.67
N THR A 115 -19.99 40.27 -7.50
CA THR A 115 -21.42 40.50 -7.24
C THR A 115 -21.65 41.28 -5.96
N ALA A 116 -20.88 41.01 -4.89
CA ALA A 116 -20.94 41.79 -3.66
C ALA A 116 -20.52 43.27 -3.86
N VAL A 117 -19.55 43.53 -4.73
CA VAL A 117 -19.15 44.90 -5.09
C VAL A 117 -20.23 45.59 -5.91
N LEU A 118 -20.74 44.93 -6.94
CA LEU A 118 -21.71 45.49 -7.88
C LEU A 118 -23.06 45.79 -7.20
N THR A 119 -23.51 44.89 -6.34
CA THR A 119 -24.82 44.98 -5.67
C THR A 119 -24.75 45.62 -4.29
N GLN A 120 -23.55 45.97 -3.83
CA GLN A 120 -23.27 46.48 -2.48
C GLN A 120 -23.72 45.55 -1.33
N ASN A 121 -24.05 44.29 -1.63
CA ASN A 121 -24.46 43.31 -0.62
C ASN A 121 -23.26 42.73 0.15
N PRO A 122 -23.49 42.23 1.40
CA PRO A 122 -22.46 41.50 2.14
C PRO A 122 -21.99 40.26 1.38
N VAL A 123 -20.67 40.10 1.22
CA VAL A 123 -20.08 38.97 0.48
C VAL A 123 -20.42 37.62 1.12
N GLN A 124 -20.65 37.61 2.44
CA GLN A 124 -21.14 36.47 3.21
C GLN A 124 -22.43 35.89 2.61
N ARG A 125 -23.41 36.76 2.32
CA ARG A 125 -24.71 36.39 1.78
C ARG A 125 -24.55 35.85 0.36
N ILE A 126 -23.79 36.57 -0.47
CA ILE A 126 -23.55 36.19 -1.88
C ILE A 126 -22.83 34.85 -1.99
N LEU A 127 -21.83 34.58 -1.14
CA LEU A 127 -21.12 33.30 -1.13
C LEU A 127 -22.07 32.13 -0.90
N LYS A 128 -22.95 32.24 0.10
CA LYS A 128 -23.91 31.18 0.45
C LYS A 128 -24.88 30.90 -0.69
N GLN A 129 -25.44 31.96 -1.27
CA GLN A 129 -26.41 31.85 -2.35
C GLN A 129 -25.77 31.27 -3.62
N SER A 130 -24.64 31.84 -4.06
CA SER A 130 -23.99 31.44 -5.31
C SER A 130 -23.40 30.03 -5.28
N ALA A 131 -23.13 29.44 -4.11
CA ALA A 131 -22.65 28.06 -4.04
C ALA A 131 -23.69 27.06 -4.56
N PHE A 132 -24.98 27.29 -4.31
CA PHE A 132 -26.06 26.44 -4.80
C PHE A 132 -26.24 26.52 -6.32
N ASN A 133 -25.83 27.64 -6.94
CA ASN A 133 -25.86 27.80 -8.39
C ASN A 133 -24.96 26.81 -9.14
N TYR A 134 -24.08 26.08 -8.45
CA TYR A 134 -23.22 25.06 -9.04
C TYR A 134 -23.85 23.65 -9.06
N ILE A 135 -24.96 23.42 -8.34
CA ILE A 135 -25.67 22.12 -8.34
C ILE A 135 -26.03 21.61 -9.74
N PRO A 136 -26.45 22.44 -10.72
CA PRO A 136 -26.72 21.98 -12.08
C PRO A 136 -25.55 21.24 -12.74
N LEU A 137 -24.30 21.48 -12.31
CA LEU A 137 -23.14 20.70 -12.79
C LEU A 137 -23.26 19.20 -12.49
N LEU A 138 -24.06 18.79 -11.50
CA LEU A 138 -24.32 17.39 -11.19
C LEU A 138 -25.21 16.70 -12.24
N PHE A 139 -25.92 17.45 -13.09
CA PHE A 139 -26.75 16.86 -14.15
C PHE A 139 -25.93 16.07 -15.18
N VAL A 140 -24.61 16.32 -15.29
CA VAL A 140 -23.71 15.47 -16.09
C VAL A 140 -23.76 14.00 -15.66
N LEU A 141 -24.12 13.68 -14.41
CA LEU A 141 -24.21 12.30 -13.93
C LEU A 141 -25.32 11.50 -14.62
N LYS A 142 -26.42 12.15 -15.02
CA LYS A 142 -27.53 11.49 -15.74
C LYS A 142 -27.06 10.96 -17.10
N ASP A 143 -26.19 11.73 -17.72
CA ASP A 143 -25.77 11.55 -19.11
C ASP A 143 -24.36 10.93 -19.22
N LEU A 144 -23.62 10.81 -18.11
CA LEU A 144 -22.31 10.17 -18.01
C LEU A 144 -22.31 8.72 -18.55
N PHE A 145 -23.49 8.08 -18.49
CA PHE A 145 -23.72 6.69 -18.89
C PHE A 145 -24.19 6.54 -20.34
N ARG A 146 -24.35 7.64 -21.09
CA ARG A 146 -24.83 7.64 -22.48
C ARG A 146 -23.68 7.93 -23.45
N PRO A 147 -23.00 6.90 -23.99
CA PRO A 147 -21.86 7.09 -24.89
C PRO A 147 -22.24 7.81 -26.20
N GLU A 148 -23.51 7.86 -26.56
CA GLU A 148 -23.97 8.50 -27.80
C GLU A 148 -23.97 10.04 -27.75
N LEU A 149 -23.99 10.65 -26.56
CA LEU A 149 -24.19 12.10 -26.47
C LEU A 149 -22.97 12.88 -26.97
N SER A 150 -23.24 13.96 -27.72
CA SER A 150 -22.20 14.90 -28.14
C SER A 150 -21.61 15.62 -26.92
N VAL A 151 -20.30 15.93 -26.97
CA VAL A 151 -19.61 16.69 -25.91
C VAL A 151 -20.34 18.00 -25.60
N GLY A 152 -20.94 18.61 -26.62
CA GLY A 152 -21.74 19.81 -26.46
C GLY A 152 -22.98 19.61 -25.59
N GLN A 153 -23.77 18.56 -25.84
CA GLN A 153 -24.97 18.27 -25.05
C GLN A 153 -24.64 17.93 -23.60
N LEU A 154 -23.58 17.15 -23.38
CA LEU A 154 -23.17 16.72 -22.04
C LEU A 154 -22.73 17.90 -21.15
N LEU A 155 -22.02 18.88 -21.72
CA LEU A 155 -21.33 19.91 -20.94
C LEU A 155 -21.99 21.29 -20.98
N TRP A 156 -22.55 21.72 -22.12
CA TRP A 156 -23.06 23.09 -22.26
C TRP A 156 -24.36 23.31 -21.50
N ILE A 157 -25.23 22.31 -21.38
CA ILE A 157 -26.48 22.46 -20.64
C ILE A 157 -26.21 22.77 -19.15
N PRO A 158 -25.40 21.96 -18.41
CA PRO A 158 -25.04 22.29 -17.04
C PRO A 158 -24.33 23.64 -16.91
N ILE A 159 -23.37 23.96 -17.79
CA ILE A 159 -22.67 25.27 -17.75
C ILE A 159 -23.67 26.41 -17.95
N GLY A 160 -24.54 26.32 -18.95
CA GLY A 160 -25.56 27.32 -19.25
C GLY A 160 -26.48 27.56 -18.05
N LEU A 161 -26.91 26.49 -17.38
CA LEU A 161 -27.72 26.59 -16.16
C LEU A 161 -26.97 27.30 -15.01
N VAL A 162 -25.68 27.01 -14.80
CA VAL A 162 -24.87 27.73 -13.79
C VAL A 162 -24.74 29.21 -14.14
N VAL A 163 -24.52 29.55 -15.41
CA VAL A 163 -24.41 30.94 -15.88
C VAL A 163 -25.74 31.67 -15.69
N ILE A 164 -26.85 31.09 -16.14
CA ILE A 164 -28.20 31.65 -15.97
C ILE A 164 -28.52 31.85 -14.49
N ALA A 165 -28.25 30.86 -13.63
CA ALA A 165 -28.48 30.96 -12.19
C ALA A 165 -27.63 32.07 -11.54
N ASN A 166 -26.38 32.23 -11.97
CA ASN A 166 -25.53 33.31 -11.49
C ASN A 166 -26.04 34.67 -11.97
N VAL A 167 -26.35 34.86 -13.26
CA VAL A 167 -26.92 36.11 -13.78
C VAL A 167 -28.24 36.45 -13.08
N GLY A 168 -29.13 35.48 -12.90
CA GLY A 168 -30.38 35.65 -12.15
C GLY A 168 -30.14 36.09 -10.70
N LEU A 169 -29.15 35.49 -10.02
CA LEU A 169 -28.76 35.91 -8.67
C LEU A 169 -28.19 37.34 -8.64
N LEU A 170 -27.42 37.74 -9.66
CA LEU A 170 -26.90 39.10 -9.79
C LEU A 170 -28.07 40.10 -9.93
N CYS A 171 -28.99 39.85 -10.86
CA CYS A 171 -30.18 40.69 -11.07
C CYS A 171 -31.07 40.76 -9.82
N TYR A 172 -31.32 39.63 -9.16
CA TYR A 172 -32.10 39.57 -7.92
C TYR A 172 -31.50 40.45 -6.82
N ASN A 173 -30.16 40.45 -6.70
CA ASN A 173 -29.47 41.24 -5.68
C ASN A 173 -29.35 42.73 -6.03
N PHE A 174 -29.66 43.16 -7.26
CA PHE A 174 -29.82 44.57 -7.62
C PHE A 174 -31.16 45.15 -7.17
N ILE A 175 -32.18 44.31 -6.95
CA ILE A 175 -33.48 44.76 -6.46
C ILE A 175 -33.31 45.17 -4.99
N PRO A 176 -33.53 46.46 -4.63
CA PRO A 176 -33.39 46.91 -3.24
C PRO A 176 -34.45 46.23 -2.37
N SER A 177 -34.08 45.17 -1.65
CA SER A 177 -35.01 44.54 -0.71
C SER A 177 -35.22 45.50 0.46
N LYS A 178 -36.46 45.96 0.70
CA LYS A 178 -36.85 46.72 1.91
C LYS A 178 -36.44 46.04 3.24
N LEU A 179 -36.15 44.74 3.21
CA LEU A 179 -35.56 43.96 4.32
C LEU A 179 -34.16 44.42 4.79
N HIS A 180 -33.45 45.26 4.02
CA HIS A 180 -32.08 45.71 4.37
C HIS A 180 -31.99 46.77 5.46
N GLN A 181 -33.12 47.36 5.88
CA GLN A 181 -33.15 48.28 7.01
C GLN A 181 -33.24 47.56 8.37
N ASP A 182 -33.87 46.38 8.45
CA ASP A 182 -34.03 45.63 9.71
C ASP A 182 -32.78 44.82 10.13
N GLU A 183 -32.03 44.26 9.17
CA GLU A 183 -30.78 43.53 9.50
C GLU A 183 -29.67 44.45 10.06
N ARG A 184 -29.71 45.77 9.77
CA ARG A 184 -28.76 46.73 10.36
C ARG A 184 -29.05 46.98 11.85
N GLN A 185 -30.31 46.88 12.30
CA GLN A 185 -30.67 47.03 13.72
C GLN A 185 -30.29 45.79 14.56
N ILE A 186 -30.25 44.59 13.97
CA ILE A 186 -29.89 43.35 14.68
C ILE A 186 -28.37 43.26 14.96
N SER A 187 -27.53 43.95 14.16
CA SER A 187 -26.06 43.97 14.37
C SER A 187 -25.59 44.76 15.61
N GLY A 188 -26.50 45.47 16.30
CA GLY A 188 -26.22 46.18 17.56
C GLY A 188 -26.07 45.25 18.78
N ASN A 189 -26.77 44.11 18.80
CA ASN A 189 -26.75 43.15 19.93
C ASN A 189 -25.59 42.15 19.87
N GLU A 190 -24.89 42.03 18.74
CA GLU A 190 -23.75 41.11 18.58
C GLU A 190 -22.51 41.55 19.39
N LYS A 191 -22.47 42.80 19.89
CA LYS A 191 -21.41 43.28 20.79
C LYS A 191 -21.56 42.80 22.24
N GLN A 192 -22.75 42.36 22.66
CA GLN A 192 -23.00 41.86 24.02
C GLN A 192 -22.62 40.37 24.18
N GLU A 193 -22.82 39.54 23.14
CA GLU A 193 -22.41 38.11 23.17
C GLU A 193 -20.88 37.91 23.10
N VAL A 194 -20.13 38.88 22.56
CA VAL A 194 -18.66 38.83 22.51
C VAL A 194 -18.03 39.08 23.90
N ALA A 195 -18.74 39.76 24.81
CA ALA A 195 -18.31 39.95 26.20
C ALA A 195 -18.51 38.69 27.07
N GLU A 196 -19.52 37.88 26.77
CA GLU A 196 -19.81 36.63 27.49
C GLU A 196 -18.84 35.49 27.10
N PHE A 197 -18.34 35.51 25.85
CA PHE A 197 -17.32 34.57 25.36
C PHE A 197 -15.93 34.75 26.01
N ALA A 198 -15.65 35.92 26.59
CA ALA A 198 -14.41 36.18 27.32
C ALA A 198 -14.38 35.55 28.72
N ARG A 199 -15.54 35.40 29.39
CA ARG A 199 -15.66 34.73 30.70
C ARG A 199 -15.47 33.21 30.63
N ILE A 200 -15.72 32.58 29.47
CA ILE A 200 -15.57 31.13 29.25
C ILE A 200 -14.09 30.68 29.13
N ARG A 201 -13.13 31.62 29.04
CA ARG A 201 -11.71 31.31 28.81
C ARG A 201 -10.95 30.88 30.07
N VAL A 202 -11.44 31.24 31.27
CA VAL A 202 -10.81 30.89 32.56
C VAL A 202 -11.15 29.44 32.98
N ASP A 203 -12.30 28.91 32.54
CA ASP A 203 -12.74 27.54 32.83
C ASP A 203 -12.01 26.45 32.01
N ARG A 204 -11.12 26.86 31.09
CA ARG A 204 -10.33 25.97 30.22
C ARG A 204 -9.08 25.39 30.89
N GLN A 205 -8.53 26.06 31.90
CA GLN A 205 -7.33 25.61 32.64
C GLN A 205 -7.65 24.54 33.69
N ALA A 206 -8.84 24.57 34.30
CA ALA A 206 -9.32 23.50 35.19
C ALA A 206 -9.62 22.19 34.41
N ARG A 207 -10.14 22.30 33.17
CA ARG A 207 -10.47 21.14 32.31
C ARG A 207 -9.24 20.42 31.72
N THR A 208 -8.08 21.08 31.68
CA THR A 208 -6.86 20.46 31.16
C THR A 208 -6.30 19.40 32.11
N LEU A 209 -6.44 19.61 33.42
CA LEU A 209 -6.10 18.62 34.47
C LEU A 209 -7.08 17.45 34.51
N ALA A 210 -8.39 17.69 34.36
CA ALA A 210 -9.39 16.63 34.25
C ALA A 210 -9.20 15.73 33.01
N SER A 211 -8.74 16.31 31.89
CA SER A 211 -8.51 15.56 30.64
C SER A 211 -7.40 14.50 30.73
N SER A 212 -6.42 14.69 31.61
CA SER A 212 -5.32 13.73 31.84
C SER A 212 -5.83 12.44 32.46
N ALA A 213 -6.60 12.55 33.55
CA ALA A 213 -7.21 11.42 34.24
C ALA A 213 -8.23 10.69 33.34
N THR A 214 -9.05 11.43 32.58
CA THR A 214 -9.99 10.81 31.63
C THR A 214 -9.26 10.07 30.51
N ASN A 215 -8.14 10.61 30.01
CA ASN A 215 -7.36 9.93 28.96
C ASN A 215 -6.64 8.69 29.49
N GLN A 216 -6.16 8.71 30.74
CA GLN A 216 -5.61 7.51 31.39
C GLN A 216 -6.68 6.45 31.57
N LEU A 217 -7.89 6.83 32.03
CA LEU A 217 -9.02 5.92 32.17
C LEU A 217 -9.44 5.30 30.82
N ILE A 218 -9.50 6.10 29.75
CA ILE A 218 -9.82 5.62 28.40
C ILE A 218 -8.76 4.64 27.90
N ASN A 219 -7.47 4.88 28.18
CA ASN A 219 -6.40 3.96 27.80
C ASN A 219 -6.43 2.66 28.61
N ALA A 220 -6.74 2.73 29.91
CA ALA A 220 -6.88 1.57 30.78
C ALA A 220 -8.08 0.71 30.35
N ALA A 221 -9.24 1.33 30.16
CA ALA A 221 -10.42 0.67 29.62
C ALA A 221 -10.15 0.05 28.23
N GLY A 222 -9.45 0.77 27.35
CA GLY A 222 -9.04 0.23 26.05
C GLY A 222 -8.14 -1.01 26.15
N THR A 223 -7.27 -1.07 27.17
CA THR A 223 -6.38 -2.22 27.40
C THR A 223 -7.16 -3.44 27.92
N VAL A 224 -8.12 -3.22 28.82
CA VAL A 224 -8.99 -4.27 29.36
C VAL A 224 -9.96 -4.80 28.29
N LEU A 225 -10.55 -3.90 27.50
CA LEU A 225 -11.39 -4.28 26.36
C LEU A 225 -10.61 -5.09 25.33
N ALA A 226 -9.37 -4.68 25.01
CA ALA A 226 -8.49 -5.45 24.12
C ALA A 226 -8.18 -6.84 24.70
N SER A 227 -7.91 -6.93 26.01
CA SER A 227 -7.62 -8.20 26.69
C SER A 227 -8.85 -9.13 26.73
N GLY A 228 -10.04 -8.58 26.98
CA GLY A 228 -11.30 -9.32 26.93
C GLY A 228 -11.65 -9.80 25.53
N LEU A 229 -11.39 -8.99 24.49
CA LEU A 229 -11.46 -9.43 23.09
C LEU A 229 -10.47 -10.55 22.81
N CYS A 230 -9.22 -10.44 23.27
CA CYS A 230 -8.23 -11.52 23.14
C CYS A 230 -8.71 -12.80 23.81
N LEU A 231 -9.29 -12.72 25.02
CA LEU A 231 -9.87 -13.89 25.71
C LEU A 231 -11.06 -14.48 24.94
N GLY A 232 -11.92 -13.64 24.36
CA GLY A 232 -13.00 -14.07 23.48
C GLY A 232 -12.49 -14.81 22.24
N PHE A 233 -11.44 -14.29 21.61
CA PHE A 233 -10.76 -14.99 20.52
C PHE A 233 -10.13 -16.30 21.01
N TYR A 234 -9.49 -16.35 22.18
CA TYR A 234 -8.97 -17.59 22.77
C TYR A 234 -10.05 -18.66 22.93
N VAL A 235 -11.20 -18.30 23.52
CA VAL A 235 -12.32 -19.23 23.70
C VAL A 235 -12.83 -19.74 22.35
N LEU A 236 -12.95 -18.85 21.36
CA LEU A 236 -13.36 -19.22 20.00
C LEU A 236 -12.32 -20.11 19.27
N ILE A 237 -11.04 -20.00 19.64
CA ILE A 237 -9.95 -20.82 19.09
C ILE A 237 -9.93 -22.22 19.72
N VAL A 238 -10.07 -22.29 21.05
CA VAL A 238 -9.89 -23.52 21.82
C VAL A 238 -11.14 -24.40 21.84
N TYR A 239 -12.32 -23.78 21.83
CA TYR A 239 -13.59 -24.48 21.78
C TYR A 239 -14.35 -24.06 20.51
N PRO A 240 -13.97 -24.56 19.33
CA PRO A 240 -14.74 -24.33 18.11
C PRO A 240 -15.92 -25.30 18.06
N PRO A 241 -17.16 -24.88 18.31
CA PRO A 241 -18.33 -25.67 17.93
C PRO A 241 -18.54 -25.62 16.42
N ASP A 242 -18.89 -26.75 15.83
CA ASP A 242 -18.98 -26.95 14.37
C ASP A 242 -20.09 -26.12 13.66
N SER A 243 -20.91 -25.33 14.38
CA SER A 243 -22.13 -24.73 13.83
C SER A 243 -22.50 -23.32 14.30
N LEU A 244 -21.58 -22.51 14.82
CA LEU A 244 -21.95 -21.16 15.29
C LEU A 244 -22.12 -20.13 14.18
N THR A 245 -23.31 -19.53 14.14
CA THR A 245 -23.66 -18.34 13.35
C THR A 245 -22.89 -17.10 13.83
N PHE A 246 -22.74 -16.09 12.96
CA PHE A 246 -22.08 -14.81 13.29
C PHE A 246 -22.50 -14.23 14.64
N TRP A 247 -23.79 -14.33 14.98
CA TRP A 247 -24.37 -13.83 16.23
C TRP A 247 -23.83 -14.52 17.49
N HIS A 248 -23.50 -15.81 17.42
CA HIS A 248 -22.94 -16.51 18.57
C HIS A 248 -21.47 -16.16 18.81
N ASN A 249 -20.68 -16.01 17.74
CA ASN A 249 -19.31 -15.54 17.84
C ASN A 249 -19.26 -14.12 18.44
N LEU A 250 -20.18 -13.26 18.00
CA LEU A 250 -20.35 -11.94 18.58
C LEU A 250 -20.75 -12.01 20.06
N LYS A 251 -21.69 -12.88 20.45
CA LYS A 251 -22.07 -13.08 21.87
C LYS A 251 -20.87 -13.48 22.73
N ILE A 252 -20.05 -14.45 22.29
CA ILE A 252 -18.85 -14.89 23.03
C ILE A 252 -17.85 -13.74 23.19
N LEU A 253 -17.58 -13.00 22.11
CA LEU A 253 -16.71 -11.82 22.17
C LEU A 253 -17.27 -10.75 23.11
N LEU A 254 -18.58 -10.49 23.09
CA LEU A 254 -19.20 -9.52 23.98
C LEU A 254 -19.15 -9.99 25.44
N ILE A 255 -19.48 -11.25 25.74
CA ILE A 255 -19.46 -11.81 27.09
C ILE A 255 -18.05 -11.75 27.70
N THR A 256 -17.04 -12.17 26.95
CA THR A 256 -15.64 -12.13 27.42
C THR A 256 -15.11 -10.71 27.58
N THR A 257 -15.48 -9.80 26.66
CA THR A 257 -15.09 -8.38 26.73
C THR A 257 -15.74 -7.66 27.90
N PHE A 258 -17.06 -7.80 28.06
CA PHE A 258 -17.79 -7.19 29.17
C PHE A 258 -17.50 -7.88 30.51
N GLY A 259 -17.24 -9.19 30.51
CA GLY A 259 -16.78 -9.93 31.68
C GLY A 259 -15.42 -9.43 32.17
N ALA A 260 -14.45 -9.24 31.28
CA ALA A 260 -13.15 -8.65 31.61
C ALA A 260 -13.29 -7.23 32.17
N LEU A 261 -14.17 -6.41 31.57
CA LEU A 261 -14.47 -5.05 32.03
C LEU A 261 -15.13 -5.03 33.42
N ALA A 262 -16.12 -5.90 33.64
CA ALA A 262 -16.81 -6.03 34.92
C ALA A 262 -15.85 -6.49 36.03
N PHE A 263 -15.04 -7.50 35.75
CA PHE A 263 -14.03 -8.01 36.68
C PHE A 263 -12.99 -6.92 37.01
N TRP A 264 -12.54 -6.15 36.02
CA TRP A 264 -11.62 -5.02 36.22
C TRP A 264 -12.22 -3.94 37.13
N CYS A 265 -13.47 -3.56 36.90
CA CYS A 265 -14.18 -2.60 37.74
C CYS A 265 -14.30 -3.08 39.19
N VAL A 266 -14.75 -4.33 39.40
CA VAL A 266 -14.93 -4.91 40.73
C VAL A 266 -13.59 -5.02 41.47
N TYR A 267 -12.56 -5.53 40.81
CA TYR A 267 -11.23 -5.69 41.40
C TYR A 267 -10.57 -4.34 41.72
N SER A 268 -10.73 -3.34 40.86
CA SER A 268 -10.22 -1.98 41.10
C SER A 268 -10.92 -1.29 42.27
N VAL A 269 -12.22 -1.56 42.49
CA VAL A 269 -12.96 -1.08 43.67
C VAL A 269 -12.40 -1.73 44.93
N LEU A 270 -12.11 -3.02 44.88
CA LEU A 270 -11.52 -3.77 46.00
C LEU A 270 -10.13 -3.24 46.35
N ILE A 271 -9.25 -3.04 45.36
CA ILE A 271 -7.91 -2.46 45.56
C ILE A 271 -7.99 -1.03 46.11
N ASN A 272 -8.90 -0.21 45.58
CA ASN A 272 -9.12 1.15 46.08
C ASN A 272 -9.47 1.12 47.57
N ARG A 273 -10.39 0.24 47.98
CA ARG A 273 -10.77 0.09 49.39
C ARG A 273 -9.62 -0.40 50.27
N ILE A 274 -8.80 -1.34 49.80
CA ILE A 274 -7.68 -1.90 50.58
C ILE A 274 -6.53 -0.89 50.71
N ARG A 275 -6.27 -0.08 49.68
CA ARG A 275 -5.06 0.75 49.59
C ARG A 275 -5.28 2.24 49.82
N HIS A 276 -6.52 2.67 49.99
CA HIS A 276 -6.89 4.09 50.13
C HIS A 276 -6.30 5.00 49.02
N ARG A 277 -6.02 4.45 47.83
CA ARG A 277 -5.57 5.23 46.65
C ARG A 277 -6.76 5.82 45.93
N ARG A 278 -6.58 6.86 45.12
CA ARG A 278 -7.67 7.36 44.27
C ARG A 278 -8.07 6.26 43.29
N PHE A 279 -9.38 6.00 43.18
CA PHE A 279 -9.95 4.94 42.34
C PHE A 279 -9.44 4.95 40.89
N GLN A 280 -9.14 6.13 40.34
CA GLN A 280 -8.64 6.32 38.98
C GLN A 280 -7.22 5.77 38.79
N ASP A 281 -6.37 5.89 39.80
CA ASP A 281 -4.99 5.38 39.76
C ASP A 281 -5.00 3.85 39.90
N ALA A 282 -5.86 3.33 40.78
CA ALA A 282 -6.07 1.89 40.94
C ALA A 282 -6.56 1.22 39.63
N LEU A 283 -7.48 1.85 38.90
CA LEU A 283 -7.96 1.38 37.60
C LEU A 283 -6.85 1.32 36.55
N ALA A 284 -5.97 2.32 36.51
CA ALA A 284 -4.88 2.38 35.54
C ALA A 284 -3.79 1.34 35.82
N ASP A 285 -3.44 1.15 37.10
CA ASP A 285 -2.46 0.16 37.54
C ASP A 285 -2.97 -1.27 37.30
N ASP A 286 -4.27 -1.50 37.53
CA ASP A 286 -4.86 -2.83 37.44
C ASP A 286 -4.97 -3.36 35.99
N ALA A 287 -5.14 -2.46 35.02
CA ALA A 287 -5.22 -2.82 33.61
C ALA A 287 -3.95 -3.54 33.11
N TYR A 288 -2.78 -3.31 33.75
CA TYR A 288 -1.53 -3.99 33.39
C TYR A 288 -1.47 -5.45 33.80
N ALA A 289 -2.24 -5.86 34.81
CA ALA A 289 -2.29 -7.25 35.23
C ALA A 289 -3.01 -8.16 34.22
N TYR A 290 -3.67 -7.59 33.20
CA TYR A 290 -4.28 -8.32 32.09
C TYR A 290 -3.32 -8.55 30.90
N VAL A 291 -2.13 -7.94 30.89
CA VAL A 291 -1.11 -8.17 29.84
C VAL A 291 -0.69 -9.64 29.69
N PRO A 292 -0.56 -10.44 30.76
CA PRO A 292 -0.35 -11.88 30.66
C PRO A 292 -1.42 -12.63 29.85
N ALA A 293 -2.66 -12.12 29.75
CA ALA A 293 -3.72 -12.75 28.93
C ALA A 293 -3.44 -12.62 27.42
N VAL A 294 -2.83 -11.50 27.01
CA VAL A 294 -2.38 -11.27 25.64
C VAL A 294 -1.18 -12.15 25.29
N LEU A 295 -0.26 -12.35 26.25
CA LEU A 295 0.85 -13.30 26.11
C LEU A 295 0.33 -14.74 26.06
N LEU A 296 -0.75 -15.05 26.77
CA LEU A 296 -1.31 -16.38 26.74
C LEU A 296 -1.93 -16.75 25.40
N LEU A 297 -2.67 -15.82 24.78
CA LEU A 297 -3.19 -15.99 23.42
C LEU A 297 -2.04 -16.25 22.44
N ALA A 298 -0.92 -15.54 22.60
CA ALA A 298 0.25 -15.75 21.76
C ALA A 298 0.81 -17.16 21.97
N ILE A 299 1.02 -17.61 23.21
CA ILE A 299 1.65 -18.90 23.52
C ILE A 299 0.72 -20.10 23.25
N SER A 300 -0.60 -19.96 23.47
CA SER A 300 -1.58 -21.01 23.17
C SER A 300 -1.73 -21.29 21.68
N VAL A 301 -1.44 -20.29 20.84
CA VAL A 301 -1.37 -20.46 19.37
C VAL A 301 -0.16 -21.31 18.97
N PHE A 302 0.90 -21.36 19.79
CA PHE A 302 2.12 -22.12 19.47
C PHE A 302 2.20 -23.52 20.09
N TYR A 303 1.48 -23.80 21.18
CA TYR A 303 1.57 -25.07 21.93
C TYR A 303 0.18 -25.66 22.23
N PRO A 304 -0.51 -26.22 21.21
CA PRO A 304 -1.87 -26.73 21.35
C PRO A 304 -2.00 -27.98 22.24
N SER A 305 -0.91 -28.70 22.54
CA SER A 305 -0.91 -29.91 23.39
C SER A 305 -0.73 -29.63 24.90
N GLY A 306 -0.46 -28.38 25.29
CA GLY A 306 -0.19 -27.97 26.67
C GLY A 306 -1.30 -27.13 27.32
N GLN A 307 -2.55 -27.23 26.85
CA GLN A 307 -3.63 -26.28 27.17
C GLN A 307 -3.86 -26.09 28.68
N LEU A 308 -3.76 -27.15 29.48
CA LEU A 308 -3.92 -27.08 30.92
C LEU A 308 -2.72 -26.41 31.61
N THR A 309 -1.50 -26.77 31.22
CA THR A 309 -0.26 -26.15 31.74
C THR A 309 -0.19 -24.67 31.39
N LEU A 310 -0.64 -24.29 30.19
CA LEU A 310 -0.74 -22.90 29.74
C LEU A 310 -1.79 -22.11 30.51
N LEU A 311 -2.96 -22.70 30.77
CA LEU A 311 -3.99 -22.11 31.61
C LEU A 311 -3.52 -21.95 33.07
N MET A 312 -2.72 -22.89 33.58
CA MET A 312 -2.11 -22.79 34.90
C MET A 312 -1.02 -21.72 34.95
N LEU A 313 -0.14 -21.63 33.95
CA LEU A 313 0.87 -20.57 33.85
C LEU A 313 0.22 -19.19 33.67
N PHE A 314 -0.93 -19.11 32.99
CA PHE A 314 -1.75 -17.90 32.95
C PHE A 314 -2.26 -17.52 34.32
N ALA A 315 -2.91 -18.46 35.01
CA ALA A 315 -3.48 -18.21 36.33
C ALA A 315 -2.37 -17.79 37.29
N LEU A 316 -1.22 -18.47 37.27
CA LEU A 316 -0.03 -18.14 38.05
C LEU A 316 0.58 -16.79 37.68
N GLY A 317 0.70 -16.46 36.39
CA GLY A 317 1.25 -15.17 35.94
C GLY A 317 0.31 -13.99 36.19
N PHE A 318 -0.99 -14.20 36.01
CA PHE A 318 -2.05 -13.23 36.30
C PHE A 318 -2.16 -12.99 37.81
N VAL A 319 -2.29 -14.04 38.61
CA VAL A 319 -2.32 -13.96 40.08
C VAL A 319 -0.98 -13.42 40.59
N GLY A 320 0.14 -13.87 40.06
CA GLY A 320 1.48 -13.41 40.42
C GLY A 320 1.68 -11.91 40.14
N MET A 321 1.23 -11.40 38.99
CA MET A 321 1.25 -9.97 38.69
C MET A 321 0.33 -9.15 39.61
N LYS A 322 -0.86 -9.67 39.95
CA LYS A 322 -1.80 -9.05 40.88
C LYS A 322 -1.22 -9.00 42.30
N VAL A 323 -0.63 -10.10 42.76
CA VAL A 323 0.05 -10.23 44.06
C VAL A 323 1.31 -9.35 44.11
N PHE A 324 2.12 -9.32 43.05
CA PHE A 324 3.29 -8.45 42.97
C PHE A 324 2.90 -6.96 42.98
N ALA A 325 1.86 -6.58 42.23
CA ALA A 325 1.28 -5.24 42.28
C ALA A 325 0.76 -4.88 43.68
N LEU A 326 0.26 -5.86 44.44
CA LEU A 326 -0.18 -5.75 45.84
C LEU A 326 0.98 -5.66 46.87
N LEU A 327 2.11 -6.32 46.63
CA LEU A 327 3.21 -6.41 47.60
C LEU A 327 4.35 -5.40 47.37
N ALA A 328 4.61 -4.96 46.13
CA ALA A 328 5.78 -4.13 45.81
C ALA A 328 5.48 -2.89 44.93
N PRO A 329 4.50 -2.03 45.30
CA PRO A 329 4.06 -0.90 44.46
C PRO A 329 5.17 0.13 44.18
N GLN A 330 6.07 0.36 45.15
CA GLN A 330 7.12 1.38 45.04
C GLN A 330 8.19 1.07 43.98
N ARG A 331 8.35 -0.20 43.56
CA ARG A 331 9.24 -0.59 42.45
C ARG A 331 8.57 -0.40 41.08
N LEU A 332 7.24 -0.55 41.00
CA LEU A 332 6.43 -0.26 39.82
C LEU A 332 6.35 1.26 39.54
N ASP A 333 6.37 2.09 40.58
CA ASP A 333 6.34 3.56 40.46
C ASP A 333 7.66 4.15 39.87
N LYS A 334 8.80 3.43 39.96
CA LYS A 334 10.12 3.87 39.45
C LYS A 334 10.40 3.47 38.00
N LEU A 335 9.84 2.36 37.54
CA LEU A 335 9.69 2.13 36.11
C LEU A 335 8.61 3.11 35.65
N HIS A 336 8.74 3.77 34.49
CA HIS A 336 7.55 4.33 33.82
C HIS A 336 6.93 3.18 33.03
N PRO A 337 6.23 2.21 33.66
CA PRO A 337 5.98 0.88 33.10
C PRO A 337 5.10 1.04 31.86
N ASN A 338 4.23 2.05 31.89
CA ASN A 338 3.32 2.49 30.83
C ASN A 338 4.03 2.84 29.52
N GLN A 339 5.31 3.25 29.54
CA GLN A 339 6.04 3.55 28.30
C GLN A 339 6.79 2.33 27.77
N LEU A 340 7.51 1.60 28.62
CA LEU A 340 8.25 0.41 28.20
C LEU A 340 7.30 -0.71 27.79
N ALA A 341 6.31 -1.06 28.63
CA ALA A 341 5.31 -2.08 28.30
C ALA A 341 4.55 -1.71 27.03
N ARG A 342 4.20 -0.43 26.84
CA ARG A 342 3.57 0.05 25.61
C ARG A 342 4.49 -0.06 24.41
N ARG A 343 5.80 0.19 24.55
CA ARG A 343 6.78 0.00 23.47
C ARG A 343 6.96 -1.48 23.15
N LEU A 344 7.14 -2.35 24.14
CA LEU A 344 7.24 -3.79 23.96
C LEU A 344 5.97 -4.34 23.30
N LEU A 345 4.79 -3.95 23.76
CA LEU A 345 3.53 -4.34 23.14
C LEU A 345 3.45 -3.88 21.68
N SER A 346 3.80 -2.61 21.40
CA SER A 346 3.64 -2.03 20.06
C SER A 346 4.75 -2.38 19.07
N TYR A 347 5.94 -2.73 19.51
CA TYR A 347 7.09 -2.91 18.62
C TYR A 347 7.69 -4.32 18.68
N LEU A 348 7.24 -5.16 19.61
CA LEU A 348 7.68 -6.54 19.73
C LEU A 348 6.50 -7.51 19.75
N MET A 349 5.60 -7.41 20.74
CA MET A 349 4.56 -8.44 20.94
C MET A 349 3.51 -8.46 19.82
N ILE A 350 2.92 -7.33 19.46
CA ILE A 350 1.92 -7.27 18.38
C ILE A 350 2.55 -7.64 17.02
N PRO A 351 3.73 -7.10 16.64
CA PRO A 351 4.45 -7.57 15.45
C PRO A 351 4.72 -9.07 15.44
N ALA A 352 5.20 -9.64 16.55
CA ALA A 352 5.45 -11.08 16.68
C ALA A 352 4.15 -11.87 16.53
N LEU A 353 3.06 -11.43 17.16
CA LEU A 353 1.74 -12.03 17.01
C LEU A 353 1.28 -12.01 15.55
N PHE A 354 1.40 -10.88 14.84
CA PHE A 354 1.05 -10.81 13.42
C PHE A 354 1.95 -11.69 12.55
N TYR A 355 3.25 -11.71 12.83
CA TYR A 355 4.19 -12.58 12.13
C TYR A 355 3.73 -14.04 12.21
N VAL A 356 3.34 -14.49 13.41
CA VAL A 356 2.94 -15.87 13.69
C VAL A 356 1.60 -16.19 13.09
N LEU A 357 0.61 -15.32 13.30
CA LEU A 357 -0.74 -15.50 12.76
C LEU A 357 -0.75 -15.51 11.23
N LEU A 358 0.16 -14.75 10.62
CA LEU A 358 0.24 -14.59 9.18
C LEU A 358 1.38 -15.41 8.57
N TYR A 359 2.07 -16.21 9.37
CA TYR A 359 2.86 -17.35 8.92
C TYR A 359 1.87 -18.38 8.39
N GLY A 360 1.35 -18.08 7.20
CA GLY A 360 0.57 -19.01 6.42
C GLY A 360 1.56 -20.05 6.00
N LYS A 361 1.65 -21.13 6.82
CA LYS A 361 2.50 -22.31 6.64
C LYS A 361 3.03 -22.32 5.23
N GLY A 362 4.34 -22.12 5.06
CA GLY A 362 4.97 -22.47 3.81
C GLY A 362 4.64 -23.94 3.60
N SER A 363 3.54 -24.24 2.92
CA SER A 363 3.18 -25.58 2.52
C SER A 363 4.27 -25.90 1.53
N VAL A 364 5.42 -26.34 2.02
CA VAL A 364 6.54 -26.63 1.13
C VAL A 364 6.14 -27.72 0.14
N HIS A 365 4.97 -28.35 0.33
CA HIS A 365 4.36 -29.44 -0.43
C HIS A 365 3.26 -29.02 -1.43
N TRP A 366 3.09 -27.74 -1.80
CA TRP A 366 2.21 -27.41 -2.94
C TRP A 366 2.89 -27.80 -4.27
N GLU A 367 2.12 -27.83 -5.36
CA GLU A 367 2.62 -28.17 -6.71
C GLU A 367 3.86 -27.33 -7.07
N LEU A 368 4.72 -27.81 -7.96
CA LEU A 368 5.90 -27.06 -8.36
C LEU A 368 5.56 -26.14 -9.54
N ASP A 369 5.66 -24.83 -9.34
CA ASP A 369 5.64 -23.86 -10.43
C ASP A 369 7.06 -23.70 -11.00
N LEU A 370 7.37 -24.47 -12.04
CA LEU A 370 8.72 -24.52 -12.64
C LEU A 370 9.20 -23.16 -13.17
N PHE A 371 8.29 -22.23 -13.49
CA PHE A 371 8.63 -20.87 -13.89
C PHE A 371 8.89 -19.99 -12.67
N HIS A 372 7.90 -19.75 -11.80
CA HIS A 372 8.06 -18.81 -10.68
C HIS A 372 9.10 -19.29 -9.66
N GLU A 373 9.27 -20.60 -9.50
CA GLU A 373 10.38 -21.15 -8.71
C GLU A 373 11.68 -21.13 -9.49
N GLY A 374 11.64 -21.35 -10.80
CA GLY A 374 12.78 -21.17 -11.71
C GLY A 374 13.41 -19.77 -11.63
N GLU A 375 12.63 -18.72 -11.36
CA GLU A 375 13.12 -17.34 -11.13
C GLU A 375 14.15 -17.24 -9.98
N ARG A 376 14.20 -18.25 -9.11
CA ARG A 376 15.01 -18.30 -7.88
C ARG A 376 15.97 -19.48 -7.88
N LEU A 377 15.49 -20.65 -8.32
CA LEU A 377 16.27 -21.89 -8.37
C LEU A 377 17.37 -21.82 -9.43
N ALA A 378 17.13 -21.20 -10.59
CA ALA A 378 18.15 -21.09 -11.62
C ALA A 378 19.28 -20.13 -11.22
N PRO A 379 19.00 -18.89 -10.71
CA PRO A 379 20.04 -18.07 -10.11
C PRO A 379 20.80 -18.75 -8.98
N LEU A 380 20.12 -19.50 -8.10
CA LEU A 380 20.77 -20.29 -7.07
C LEU A 380 21.76 -21.28 -7.68
N ASN A 381 21.34 -22.04 -8.68
CA ASN A 381 22.21 -22.98 -9.38
C ASN A 381 23.45 -22.29 -9.96
N GLU A 382 23.31 -21.15 -10.63
CA GLU A 382 24.48 -20.44 -11.17
C GLU A 382 25.41 -19.89 -10.09
N LEU A 383 24.86 -19.36 -8.99
CA LEU A 383 25.67 -18.89 -7.85
C LEU A 383 26.49 -20.03 -7.24
N LEU A 384 25.92 -21.23 -7.15
CA LEU A 384 26.62 -22.42 -6.66
C LEU A 384 27.78 -22.83 -7.57
N HIS A 385 27.72 -22.47 -8.86
CA HIS A 385 28.80 -22.66 -9.80
C HIS A 385 29.72 -21.43 -9.99
N GLY A 386 29.62 -20.44 -9.09
CA GLY A 386 30.47 -19.25 -9.09
C GLY A 386 30.02 -18.12 -10.01
N GLY A 387 28.79 -18.17 -10.54
CA GLY A 387 28.21 -17.09 -11.34
C GLY A 387 28.04 -15.79 -10.54
N ILE A 388 28.21 -14.66 -11.21
CA ILE A 388 28.07 -13.32 -10.64
C ILE A 388 26.72 -12.71 -11.05
N PRO A 389 25.88 -12.25 -10.10
CA PRO A 389 24.62 -11.58 -10.43
C PRO A 389 24.78 -10.42 -11.41
N PHE A 390 23.77 -10.22 -12.26
CA PHE A 390 23.71 -9.26 -13.37
C PHE A 390 24.60 -9.61 -14.57
N ARG A 391 25.85 -10.02 -14.33
CA ARG A 391 26.77 -10.41 -15.40
C ARG A 391 26.43 -11.79 -15.96
N ASP A 392 26.38 -12.79 -15.08
CA ASP A 392 26.17 -14.19 -15.43
C ASP A 392 24.72 -14.62 -15.16
N ILE A 393 23.94 -13.77 -14.47
CA ILE A 393 22.54 -14.04 -14.11
C ILE A 393 21.71 -12.78 -14.40
N TYR A 394 20.73 -12.87 -15.29
CA TYR A 394 19.74 -11.81 -15.46
C TYR A 394 18.79 -11.75 -14.26
N ILE A 395 18.58 -10.56 -13.68
CA ILE A 395 17.80 -10.36 -12.45
C ILE A 395 16.51 -9.61 -12.79
N GLN A 396 15.36 -10.28 -12.69
CA GLN A 396 14.07 -9.68 -13.09
C GLN A 396 13.38 -8.84 -12.01
N HIS A 397 13.52 -9.20 -10.73
CA HIS A 397 12.82 -8.52 -9.63
C HIS A 397 13.79 -7.70 -8.80
N GLY A 398 14.86 -8.32 -8.32
CA GLY A 398 15.92 -7.67 -7.54
C GLY A 398 16.97 -8.66 -7.07
N LEU A 399 18.15 -8.15 -6.75
CA LEU A 399 19.33 -8.96 -6.40
C LEU A 399 19.05 -9.92 -5.24
N PHE A 400 18.45 -9.42 -4.15
CA PHE A 400 18.16 -10.28 -3.02
C PHE A 400 16.99 -11.23 -3.32
N GLN A 401 15.91 -10.75 -3.94
CA GLN A 401 14.74 -11.58 -4.26
C GLN A 401 15.10 -12.78 -5.14
N ASN A 402 15.85 -12.57 -6.22
CA ASN A 402 16.15 -13.61 -7.21
C ASN A 402 17.39 -14.45 -6.87
N ALA A 403 18.44 -13.83 -6.33
CA ALA A 403 19.76 -14.45 -6.21
C ALA A 403 20.15 -14.71 -4.74
N TYR A 404 20.26 -13.68 -3.92
CA TYR A 404 20.83 -13.87 -2.57
C TYR A 404 19.89 -14.49 -1.54
N ARG A 405 18.57 -14.32 -1.67
CA ARG A 405 17.61 -15.03 -0.80
C ARG A 405 17.69 -16.55 -1.00
N PRO A 406 17.58 -17.11 -2.22
CA PRO A 406 17.72 -18.55 -2.39
C PRO A 406 19.15 -19.04 -2.09
N LEU A 407 20.20 -18.25 -2.33
CA LEU A 407 21.56 -18.59 -1.89
C LEU A 407 21.67 -18.69 -0.36
N LEU A 408 21.10 -17.72 0.37
CA LEU A 408 21.06 -17.75 1.83
C LEU A 408 20.29 -18.97 2.33
N ALA A 409 19.17 -19.31 1.69
CA ALA A 409 18.43 -20.53 2.01
C ALA A 409 19.28 -21.79 1.78
N GLY A 410 19.96 -21.86 0.64
CA GLY A 410 20.89 -22.93 0.27
C GLY A 410 21.99 -23.13 1.31
N LYS A 411 22.59 -22.03 1.79
CA LYS A 411 23.67 -22.06 2.78
C LYS A 411 23.19 -22.40 4.20
N LEU A 412 21.97 -22.00 4.58
CA LEU A 412 21.45 -22.25 5.92
C LEU A 412 20.80 -23.63 6.10
N PHE A 413 20.12 -24.13 5.06
CA PHE A 413 19.27 -25.33 5.17
C PHE A 413 19.59 -26.40 4.12
N GLY A 414 20.60 -26.18 3.27
CA GLY A 414 21.00 -27.08 2.19
C GLY A 414 20.47 -26.64 0.82
N GLU A 415 21.10 -27.07 -0.26
CA GLU A 415 20.83 -26.67 -1.64
C GLU A 415 19.59 -27.38 -2.22
N THR A 416 18.43 -27.16 -1.62
CA THR A 416 17.19 -27.83 -2.00
C THR A 416 16.05 -26.83 -2.21
N LEU A 417 15.02 -27.26 -2.96
CA LEU A 417 13.78 -26.49 -3.07
C LEU A 417 13.13 -26.26 -1.70
N ALA A 418 13.18 -27.26 -0.81
CA ALA A 418 12.65 -27.17 0.55
C ALA A 418 13.22 -25.99 1.32
N SER A 419 14.54 -25.81 1.23
CA SER A 419 15.24 -24.70 1.85
C SER A 419 14.75 -23.35 1.33
N VAL A 420 14.61 -23.21 0.01
CA VAL A 420 14.17 -21.96 -0.63
C VAL A 420 12.74 -21.61 -0.20
N ARG A 421 11.80 -22.56 -0.32
CA ARG A 421 10.41 -22.37 0.13
C ARG A 421 10.32 -22.07 1.62
N PHE A 422 11.15 -22.72 2.44
CA PHE A 422 11.17 -22.50 3.89
C PHE A 422 11.59 -21.07 4.23
N LEU A 423 12.71 -20.58 3.68
CA LEU A 423 13.17 -19.20 3.95
C LEU A 423 12.16 -18.15 3.45
N GLU A 424 11.49 -18.42 2.34
CA GLU A 424 10.43 -17.55 1.83
C GLU A 424 9.20 -17.52 2.73
N GLY A 425 8.81 -18.68 3.26
CA GLY A 425 7.80 -18.77 4.30
C GLY A 425 8.17 -17.95 5.53
N LEU A 426 9.45 -17.94 5.94
CA LEU A 426 9.94 -17.12 7.04
C LEU A 426 9.85 -15.61 6.75
N PHE A 427 10.19 -15.18 5.53
CA PHE A 427 10.14 -13.76 5.20
C PHE A 427 8.73 -13.24 4.89
N GLY A 428 7.85 -14.07 4.34
CA GLY A 428 6.49 -13.69 3.94
C GLY A 428 5.74 -12.82 4.97
N PRO A 429 5.64 -13.23 6.25
CA PRO A 429 4.91 -12.47 7.26
C PRO A 429 5.51 -11.09 7.60
N LEU A 430 6.79 -10.85 7.29
CA LEU A 430 7.45 -9.56 7.54
C LEU A 430 6.79 -8.42 6.76
N GLY A 431 6.20 -8.68 5.60
CA GLY A 431 5.42 -7.68 4.85
C GLY A 431 4.27 -7.10 5.70
N TYR A 432 3.52 -7.96 6.38
CA TYR A 432 2.42 -7.57 7.27
C TYR A 432 2.89 -6.89 8.55
N VAL A 433 4.03 -7.31 9.11
CA VAL A 433 4.68 -6.58 10.22
C VAL A 433 5.01 -5.14 9.79
N CYS A 434 5.53 -4.96 8.58
CA CYS A 434 5.85 -3.64 8.05
C CYS A 434 4.59 -2.78 7.83
N VAL A 435 3.46 -3.37 7.41
CA VAL A 435 2.15 -2.68 7.35
C VAL A 435 1.77 -2.13 8.73
N TYR A 436 1.89 -2.95 9.78
CA TYR A 436 1.60 -2.52 11.15
C TYR A 436 2.52 -1.38 11.60
N LEU A 437 3.83 -1.51 11.35
CA LEU A 437 4.82 -0.49 11.73
C LEU A 437 4.54 0.84 11.03
N LEU A 438 4.22 0.83 9.72
CA LEU A 438 3.77 2.03 9.01
C LEU A 438 2.49 2.60 9.63
N GLY A 439 1.52 1.75 9.96
CA GLY A 439 0.28 2.14 10.62
C GLY A 439 0.53 2.88 11.94
N LEU A 440 1.47 2.41 12.76
CA LEU A 440 1.86 3.09 14.00
C LEU A 440 2.45 4.49 13.76
N GLN A 441 3.13 4.70 12.64
CA GLN A 441 3.71 6.01 12.31
C GLN A 441 2.70 6.96 11.69
N VAL A 442 1.65 6.45 11.04
CA VAL A 442 0.69 7.24 10.27
C VAL A 442 -0.55 7.58 11.08
N PHE A 443 -1.13 6.59 11.76
CA PHE A 443 -2.36 6.72 12.53
C PHE A 443 -2.12 7.28 13.93
N LYS A 444 -3.20 7.69 14.60
CA LYS A 444 -3.19 8.11 16.01
C LYS A 444 -3.40 6.94 16.96
N SER A 445 -4.07 5.90 16.49
CA SER A 445 -4.51 4.72 17.24
C SER A 445 -3.79 3.47 16.77
N ARG A 446 -3.44 2.60 17.73
CA ARG A 446 -2.91 1.26 17.45
C ARG A 446 -3.96 0.38 16.79
N LEU A 447 -5.23 0.57 17.14
CA LEU A 447 -6.33 -0.20 16.57
C LEU A 447 -6.44 0.04 15.06
N ALA A 448 -6.22 1.27 14.60
CA ALA A 448 -6.18 1.59 13.18
C ALA A 448 -5.02 0.87 12.47
N ALA A 449 -3.85 0.77 13.11
CA ALA A 449 -2.71 0.02 12.58
C ALA A 449 -2.99 -1.50 12.52
N MET A 450 -3.65 -2.06 13.55
CA MET A 450 -4.08 -3.46 13.56
C MET A 450 -5.14 -3.73 12.50
N LEU A 451 -6.10 -2.82 12.33
CA LEU A 451 -7.14 -2.90 11.31
C LEU A 451 -6.53 -2.89 9.90
N ALA A 452 -5.46 -2.13 9.68
CA ALA A 452 -4.74 -2.15 8.41
C ALA A 452 -4.20 -3.54 8.09
N VAL A 453 -3.52 -4.18 9.04
CA VAL A 453 -3.03 -5.57 8.88
C VAL A 453 -4.17 -6.53 8.62
N PHE A 454 -5.24 -6.43 9.42
CA PHE A 454 -6.40 -7.31 9.31
C PHE A 454 -7.03 -7.26 7.92
N ILE A 455 -7.18 -6.07 7.34
CA ILE A 455 -7.78 -5.89 6.02
C ILE A 455 -6.87 -6.39 4.91
N VAL A 456 -5.58 -6.03 4.94
CA VAL A 456 -4.64 -6.51 3.91
C VAL A 456 -4.32 -8.00 4.04
N SER A 457 -4.70 -8.64 5.15
CA SER A 457 -4.64 -10.10 5.31
C SER A 457 -5.84 -10.84 4.75
N GLY A 458 -6.82 -10.13 4.17
CA GLY A 458 -8.00 -10.72 3.56
C GLY A 458 -7.74 -11.56 2.32
N GLN A 459 -8.79 -12.24 1.86
CA GLN A 459 -8.82 -13.03 0.65
C GLN A 459 -8.50 -12.15 -0.57
N ASP A 460 -7.78 -12.74 -1.51
CA ASP A 460 -7.32 -12.09 -2.74
C ASP A 460 -6.53 -10.81 -2.47
N PHE A 461 -5.85 -10.74 -1.31
CA PHE A 461 -4.90 -9.69 -0.97
C PHE A 461 -3.69 -10.30 -0.26
N TRP A 462 -2.49 -9.83 -0.61
CA TRP A 462 -1.27 -10.20 0.11
C TRP A 462 -0.26 -9.07 0.10
N VAL A 463 0.55 -9.03 1.16
CA VAL A 463 1.68 -8.13 1.27
C VAL A 463 2.91 -8.99 1.45
N SER A 464 3.68 -9.13 0.39
CA SER A 464 4.96 -9.85 0.44
C SER A 464 6.02 -9.06 1.20
N ASP A 465 7.04 -9.77 1.65
CA ASP A 465 8.33 -9.26 2.15
C ASP A 465 8.96 -8.20 1.23
N ARG A 466 8.81 -8.32 -0.10
CA ARG A 466 9.25 -7.31 -1.09
C ARG A 466 8.71 -5.92 -0.78
N HIS A 467 7.45 -5.82 -0.37
CA HIS A 467 6.84 -4.54 0.02
C HIS A 467 7.41 -4.03 1.35
N GLY A 468 7.83 -4.94 2.24
CA GLY A 468 8.16 -4.63 3.62
C GLY A 468 9.20 -3.52 3.73
N ILE A 469 10.27 -3.58 2.92
CA ILE A 469 11.35 -2.59 2.97
C ILE A 469 10.87 -1.21 2.47
N PHE A 470 10.05 -1.17 1.42
CA PHE A 470 9.38 0.07 0.98
C PHE A 470 8.50 0.66 2.09
N LEU A 471 7.70 -0.17 2.76
CA LEU A 471 6.82 0.26 3.84
C LEU A 471 7.60 0.80 5.05
N VAL A 472 8.71 0.16 5.43
CA VAL A 472 9.61 0.63 6.49
C VAL A 472 10.21 1.98 6.12
N ASN A 473 10.65 2.17 4.87
CA ASN A 473 11.15 3.45 4.40
C ASN A 473 10.10 4.57 4.56
N VAL A 474 8.87 4.36 4.10
CA VAL A 474 7.77 5.31 4.27
C VAL A 474 7.46 5.54 5.76
N ALA A 475 7.54 4.51 6.60
CA ALA A 475 7.33 4.60 8.04
C ALA A 475 8.40 5.49 8.72
N LEU A 476 9.66 5.38 8.32
CA LEU A 476 10.75 6.21 8.84
C LEU A 476 10.54 7.69 8.52
N VAL A 477 10.12 8.01 7.29
CA VAL A 477 9.79 9.39 6.90
C VAL A 477 8.54 9.88 7.64
N ALA A 478 7.51 9.05 7.80
CA ALA A 478 6.33 9.38 8.62
C ALA A 478 6.68 9.62 10.11
N ASN A 479 7.62 8.85 10.65
CA ASN A 479 8.13 9.03 12.01
C ASN A 479 8.91 10.34 12.15
N TYR A 480 9.71 10.70 11.16
CA TYR A 480 10.40 11.99 11.09
C TYR A 480 9.40 13.16 11.15
N ILE A 481 8.33 13.13 10.34
CA ILE A 481 7.24 14.14 10.37
C ILE A 481 6.62 14.22 11.78
N THR A 482 6.46 13.08 12.45
CA THR A 482 5.81 13.01 13.77
C THR A 482 6.69 13.60 14.87
N THR A 483 7.98 13.29 14.87
CA THR A 483 8.89 13.59 15.98
C THR A 483 9.54 14.97 15.89
N GLN A 484 9.93 15.41 14.69
CA GLN A 484 10.73 16.62 14.54
C GLN A 484 9.88 17.89 14.34
N ARG A 485 8.64 17.77 13.84
CA ARG A 485 7.81 18.95 13.60
C ARG A 485 7.38 19.70 14.87
N ASP A 486 7.14 19.01 15.99
CA ASP A 486 6.70 19.66 17.24
C ASP A 486 7.80 20.46 17.91
N ARG A 487 9.04 19.99 17.79
CA ARG A 487 10.18 20.76 18.27
C ARG A 487 10.41 21.96 17.35
N GLY A 488 10.04 21.84 16.08
CA GLY A 488 10.43 22.70 14.97
C GLY A 488 11.40 21.90 14.12
N LEU A 489 11.28 21.98 12.80
CA LEU A 489 12.07 21.16 11.87
C LEU A 489 13.59 21.37 12.03
N PHE A 490 14.05 22.29 12.87
CA PHE A 490 15.45 22.53 13.20
C PHE A 490 15.70 22.69 14.70
N ALA A 491 14.77 22.30 15.57
CA ALA A 491 14.90 22.63 17.00
C ALA A 491 15.87 21.73 17.78
N GLY A 492 16.41 20.70 17.14
CA GLY A 492 17.64 20.04 17.58
C GLY A 492 18.91 20.67 17.00
N TRP A 493 18.79 21.63 16.09
CA TRP A 493 19.89 22.30 15.44
C TRP A 493 20.35 23.49 16.29
N ARG A 494 20.91 23.18 17.46
CA ARG A 494 21.83 24.09 18.12
C ARG A 494 23.21 23.75 17.56
N PRO A 495 23.98 24.73 17.04
CA PRO A 495 25.39 24.47 16.76
C PRO A 495 26.03 24.03 18.08
N ILE A 496 26.33 22.74 18.19
CA ILE A 496 27.08 22.18 19.30
C ILE A 496 28.50 22.69 19.05
N PHE A 497 28.84 23.82 19.68
CA PHE A 497 30.11 24.55 19.60
C PHE A 497 30.43 25.23 18.26
N PRO A 498 31.27 26.30 18.27
CA PRO A 498 31.86 26.89 17.06
C PRO A 498 32.94 25.94 16.51
N LEU A 499 32.52 24.77 16.06
CA LEU A 499 33.38 23.86 15.33
C LEU A 499 33.44 24.28 13.85
N PRO A 500 34.55 23.99 13.14
CA PRO A 500 34.69 24.25 11.71
C PRO A 500 33.44 23.78 10.94
N LEU A 501 33.02 24.54 9.92
CA LEU A 501 31.76 24.40 9.19
C LEU A 501 31.40 22.96 8.76
N TRP A 502 32.42 22.13 8.49
CA TRP A 502 32.25 20.72 8.12
C TRP A 502 31.96 19.80 9.33
N ARG A 503 32.63 19.99 10.48
CA ARG A 503 32.38 19.22 11.71
C ARG A 503 31.00 19.52 12.30
N GLY A 504 30.59 20.80 12.27
CA GLY A 504 29.26 21.22 12.72
C GLY A 504 28.13 20.62 11.86
N THR A 505 28.30 20.60 10.54
CA THR A 505 27.33 19.99 9.61
C THR A 505 27.21 18.48 9.81
N VAL A 506 28.32 17.75 9.94
CA VAL A 506 28.29 16.28 10.13
C VAL A 506 27.64 15.90 11.47
N ALA A 507 28.06 16.50 12.58
CA ALA A 507 27.48 16.23 13.90
C ALA A 507 25.98 16.58 13.92
N SER A 508 25.59 17.67 13.25
CA SER A 508 24.18 18.04 13.09
C SER A 508 23.40 17.04 12.25
N CYS A 509 23.93 16.57 11.12
CA CYS A 509 23.30 15.54 10.28
C CYS A 509 23.07 14.24 11.06
N LEU A 510 24.00 13.84 11.94
CA LEU A 510 23.86 12.65 12.78
C LEU A 510 22.84 12.85 13.92
N ALA A 511 22.81 14.02 14.57
CA ALA A 511 21.83 14.28 15.64
C ALA A 511 20.40 14.51 15.11
N PHE A 512 20.27 15.15 13.95
CA PHE A 512 19.00 15.62 13.39
C PHE A 512 18.46 14.73 12.26
N GLY A 513 19.34 14.36 11.32
CA GLY A 513 19.00 13.73 10.05
C GLY A 513 19.07 12.21 10.04
N TRP A 514 19.50 11.55 11.13
CA TRP A 514 19.74 10.10 11.13
C TRP A 514 18.55 9.26 10.69
N LYS A 515 17.31 9.69 10.98
CA LYS A 515 16.10 8.98 10.51
C LYS A 515 15.93 9.04 8.99
N LEU A 516 16.31 10.16 8.39
CA LEU A 516 16.28 10.36 6.94
C LEU A 516 17.46 9.66 6.28
N ILE A 517 18.65 9.68 6.90
CA ILE A 517 19.81 8.87 6.47
C ILE A 517 19.43 7.39 6.52
N LEU A 518 18.85 6.91 7.62
CA LEU A 518 18.37 5.54 7.74
C LEU A 518 17.28 5.23 6.70
N ALA A 519 16.34 6.15 6.46
CA ALA A 519 15.35 5.99 5.40
C ALA A 519 16.05 5.85 4.03
N GLY A 520 17.07 6.65 3.74
CA GLY A 520 17.87 6.56 2.52
C GLY A 520 18.58 5.21 2.39
N ILE A 521 19.21 4.72 3.46
CA ILE A 521 19.83 3.39 3.49
C ILE A 521 18.79 2.31 3.18
N VAL A 522 17.61 2.39 3.82
CA VAL A 522 16.50 1.47 3.58
C VAL A 522 15.97 1.58 2.14
N THR A 523 16.01 2.75 1.49
CA THR A 523 15.69 2.88 0.06
C THR A 523 16.67 2.11 -0.82
N SER A 524 17.97 2.17 -0.54
CA SER A 524 18.96 1.39 -1.29
C SER A 524 18.80 -0.11 -1.03
N LEU A 525 18.55 -0.51 0.23
CA LEU A 525 18.22 -1.90 0.54
C LEU A 525 16.95 -2.35 -0.18
N ALA A 526 15.92 -1.50 -0.29
CA ALA A 526 14.73 -1.81 -1.07
C ALA A 526 15.06 -2.01 -2.54
N PHE A 527 15.93 -1.18 -3.13
CA PHE A 527 16.38 -1.31 -4.52
C PHE A 527 17.10 -2.64 -4.77
N PHE A 528 18.06 -3.00 -3.94
CA PHE A 528 18.75 -4.29 -4.09
C PHE A 528 17.87 -5.48 -3.71
N TYR A 529 16.83 -5.28 -2.90
CA TYR A 529 15.84 -6.33 -2.65
C TYR A 529 14.94 -6.56 -3.85
N SER A 530 14.38 -5.46 -4.37
CA SER A 530 13.42 -5.40 -5.47
C SER A 530 13.58 -4.03 -6.15
N THR A 531 14.17 -4.02 -7.34
CA THR A 531 14.59 -2.81 -8.05
C THR A 531 13.46 -1.78 -8.13
N GLU A 532 12.25 -2.22 -8.48
CA GLU A 532 11.09 -1.35 -8.61
C GLU A 532 10.61 -0.80 -7.26
N MET A 533 10.65 -1.59 -6.18
CA MET A 533 10.32 -1.11 -4.82
C MET A 533 11.30 -0.02 -4.36
N GLY A 534 12.59 -0.19 -4.64
CA GLY A 534 13.60 0.83 -4.35
C GLY A 534 13.38 2.11 -5.13
N VAL A 535 13.09 2.01 -6.43
CA VAL A 535 12.78 3.18 -7.26
C VAL A 535 11.52 3.89 -6.76
N TYR A 536 10.46 3.15 -6.40
CA TYR A 536 9.25 3.75 -5.85
C TYR A 536 9.50 4.44 -4.51
N ALA A 537 10.30 3.84 -3.63
CA ALA A 537 10.70 4.44 -2.36
C ALA A 537 11.47 5.75 -2.59
N PHE A 538 12.44 5.71 -3.53
CA PHE A 538 13.24 6.86 -3.92
C PHE A 538 12.39 8.03 -4.43
N ILE A 539 11.48 7.75 -5.39
CA ILE A 539 10.58 8.76 -5.96
C ILE A 539 9.64 9.31 -4.89
N THR A 540 8.98 8.42 -4.12
CA THR A 540 8.02 8.81 -3.08
C THR A 540 8.65 9.73 -2.04
N CYS A 541 9.73 9.27 -1.40
CA CYS A 541 10.34 9.98 -0.30
C CYS A 541 11.16 11.17 -0.78
N GLY A 542 11.86 11.05 -1.92
CA GLY A 542 12.58 12.15 -2.55
C GLY A 542 11.65 13.30 -2.93
N LEU A 543 10.56 13.02 -3.66
CA LEU A 543 9.58 14.04 -4.04
C LEU A 543 8.88 14.64 -2.81
N PHE A 544 8.49 13.81 -1.84
CA PHE A 544 7.89 14.31 -0.61
C PHE A 544 8.81 15.28 0.14
N LEU A 545 10.08 14.91 0.34
CA LEU A 545 11.06 15.74 1.06
C LEU A 545 11.42 17.01 0.28
N PHE A 546 11.46 16.92 -1.06
CA PHE A 546 11.59 18.07 -1.94
C PHE A 546 10.44 19.07 -1.71
N LEU A 547 9.19 18.62 -1.85
CA LEU A 547 7.99 19.46 -1.64
C LEU A 547 7.94 20.03 -0.21
N LEU A 548 8.32 19.23 0.78
CA LEU A 548 8.40 19.64 2.18
C LEU A 548 9.45 20.75 2.40
N GLY A 549 10.56 20.75 1.65
CA GLY A 549 11.60 21.77 1.72
C GLY A 549 11.12 23.15 1.27
N PHE A 550 10.40 23.24 0.15
CA PHE A 550 9.96 24.54 -0.43
C PHE A 550 8.88 25.25 0.38
N THR A 551 8.17 24.52 1.23
CA THR A 551 6.87 24.96 1.75
C THR A 551 6.92 25.32 3.24
N GLN A 552 8.09 25.19 3.86
CA GLN A 552 8.31 25.59 5.24
C GLN A 552 8.52 27.10 5.37
N LYS A 553 7.54 27.77 5.96
CA LYS A 553 7.65 29.17 6.36
C LYS A 553 8.60 29.31 7.55
N GLY A 554 9.43 30.36 7.55
CA GLY A 554 10.38 30.65 8.64
C GLY A 554 11.71 29.90 8.58
N VAL A 555 11.92 29.06 7.56
CA VAL A 555 13.18 28.35 7.32
C VAL A 555 13.96 29.08 6.23
N SER A 556 15.23 29.41 6.51
CA SER A 556 16.09 30.09 5.53
C SER A 556 16.32 29.21 4.30
N GLY A 557 16.47 29.83 3.13
CA GLY A 557 16.55 29.11 1.84
C GLY A 557 17.61 28.01 1.82
N GLN A 558 18.79 28.28 2.39
CA GLN A 558 19.91 27.33 2.49
C GLN A 558 19.59 26.07 3.32
N LYS A 559 18.64 26.16 4.26
CA LYS A 559 18.27 25.06 5.17
C LYS A 559 17.15 24.17 4.62
N ARG A 560 16.39 24.68 3.64
CA ARG A 560 15.27 23.97 3.00
C ARG A 560 15.64 22.63 2.34
N PRO A 561 16.79 22.47 1.65
CA PRO A 561 17.15 21.19 1.02
C PRO A 561 17.70 20.15 2.00
N LEU A 562 18.03 20.52 3.24
CA LEU A 562 18.73 19.64 4.18
C LEU A 562 18.04 18.29 4.42
N PRO A 563 16.70 18.19 4.59
CA PRO A 563 16.03 16.90 4.73
C PRO A 563 16.27 15.97 3.52
N LEU A 564 16.22 16.52 2.31
CA LEU A 564 16.48 15.77 1.08
C LEU A 564 17.96 15.36 1.00
N ILE A 565 18.89 16.26 1.33
CA ILE A 565 20.33 15.96 1.36
C ILE A 565 20.64 14.82 2.34
N CYS A 566 20.11 14.86 3.56
CA CYS A 566 20.28 13.76 4.54
C CYS A 566 19.74 12.43 4.01
N TYR A 567 18.58 12.45 3.34
CA TYR A 567 18.02 11.26 2.73
C TYR A 567 18.90 10.72 1.59
N LEU A 568 19.35 11.58 0.67
CA LEU A 568 20.23 11.21 -0.44
C LEU A 568 21.60 10.69 0.04
N ALA A 569 22.15 11.27 1.11
CA ALA A 569 23.36 10.75 1.75
C ALA A 569 23.15 9.32 2.26
N GLY A 570 21.99 9.04 2.86
CA GLY A 570 21.59 7.69 3.23
C GLY A 570 21.50 6.72 2.05
N VAL A 571 20.90 7.16 0.93
CA VAL A 571 20.82 6.35 -0.30
C VAL A 571 22.21 5.98 -0.80
N PHE A 572 23.12 6.95 -0.89
CA PHE A 572 24.50 6.70 -1.28
C PHE A 572 25.21 5.72 -0.34
N LEU A 573 25.12 5.94 0.98
CA LEU A 573 25.72 5.06 1.99
C LEU A 573 25.18 3.63 1.91
N GLY A 574 23.87 3.46 1.72
CA GLY A 574 23.26 2.12 1.58
C GLY A 574 23.62 1.42 0.28
N ALA A 575 23.93 2.15 -0.78
CA ALA A 575 24.33 1.58 -2.08
C ALA A 575 25.82 1.26 -2.18
N LEU A 576 26.66 1.93 -1.38
CA LEU A 576 28.11 1.82 -1.46
C LEU A 576 28.65 0.38 -1.40
N PRO A 577 28.20 -0.51 -0.48
CA PRO A 577 28.72 -1.89 -0.44
C PRO A 577 28.47 -2.67 -1.74
N PHE A 578 27.32 -2.45 -2.38
CA PHE A 578 26.96 -3.12 -3.63
C PHE A 578 27.76 -2.56 -4.81
N VAL A 579 27.92 -1.23 -4.88
CA VAL A 579 28.74 -0.59 -5.93
C VAL A 579 30.19 -1.05 -5.82
N VAL A 580 30.76 -1.13 -4.61
CA VAL A 580 32.10 -1.66 -4.39
C VAL A 580 32.17 -3.13 -4.81
N TYR A 581 31.22 -3.97 -4.38
CA TYR A 581 31.19 -5.39 -4.75
C TYR A 581 31.16 -5.58 -6.28
N PHE A 582 30.23 -4.94 -6.98
CA PHE A 582 30.12 -5.08 -8.44
C PHE A 582 31.25 -4.38 -9.19
N GLY A 583 31.83 -3.31 -8.63
CA GLY A 583 33.04 -2.68 -9.16
C GLY A 583 34.25 -3.63 -9.12
N LEU A 584 34.48 -4.29 -7.97
CA LEU A 584 35.56 -5.28 -7.81
C LEU A 584 35.40 -6.48 -8.74
N HIS A 585 34.16 -6.87 -9.07
CA HIS A 585 33.84 -7.97 -9.99
C HIS A 585 33.67 -7.55 -11.46
N ARG A 586 33.91 -6.27 -11.80
CA ARG A 586 33.72 -5.71 -13.15
C ARG A 586 32.31 -5.95 -13.72
N ALA A 587 31.29 -5.94 -12.86
CA ALA A 587 29.89 -6.20 -13.19
C ALA A 587 28.99 -4.97 -12.95
N LEU A 588 29.59 -3.78 -12.76
CA LEU A 588 28.83 -2.54 -12.52
C LEU A 588 28.00 -2.11 -13.74
N ASP A 589 28.56 -2.25 -14.94
CA ASP A 589 27.84 -1.95 -16.19
C ASP A 589 26.68 -2.92 -16.42
N ASP A 590 26.86 -4.20 -16.07
CA ASP A 590 25.79 -5.21 -16.12
C ASP A 590 24.66 -4.89 -15.14
N LEU A 591 24.98 -4.49 -13.90
CA LEU A 591 24.00 -4.02 -12.93
C LEU A 591 23.17 -2.88 -13.51
N VAL A 592 23.82 -1.83 -14.03
CA VAL A 592 23.15 -0.66 -14.59
C VAL A 592 22.30 -1.04 -15.80
N ARG A 593 22.84 -1.85 -16.72
CA ARG A 593 22.14 -2.30 -17.93
C ARG A 593 20.92 -3.15 -17.60
N ASN A 594 21.05 -4.12 -16.70
CA ASN A 594 19.95 -4.98 -16.26
C ASN A 594 18.85 -4.17 -15.57
N SER A 595 19.21 -3.29 -14.62
CA SER A 595 18.23 -2.41 -13.95
C SER A 595 17.53 -1.48 -14.95
N TYR A 596 18.25 -0.92 -15.92
CA TYR A 596 17.67 -0.10 -16.98
C TYR A 596 16.65 -0.91 -17.80
N VAL A 597 17.02 -2.10 -18.24
CA VAL A 597 16.14 -3.00 -19.00
C VAL A 597 14.87 -3.30 -18.23
N GLN A 598 15.02 -3.72 -16.97
CA GLN A 598 13.90 -4.04 -16.08
C GLN A 598 12.94 -2.86 -15.94
N LEU A 599 13.45 -1.63 -15.80
CA LEU A 599 12.60 -0.45 -15.60
C LEU A 599 11.93 0.04 -16.90
N VAL A 600 12.66 0.00 -18.02
CA VAL A 600 12.23 0.57 -19.31
C VAL A 600 11.36 -0.40 -20.11
N TYR A 601 11.71 -1.68 -20.14
CA TYR A 601 11.05 -2.67 -21.00
C TYR A 601 9.98 -3.50 -20.28
N GLN A 602 9.69 -3.23 -19.01
CA GLN A 602 8.63 -3.92 -18.27
C GLN A 602 7.27 -3.85 -19.00
N ILE A 603 6.87 -2.66 -19.43
CA ILE A 603 5.57 -2.47 -20.08
C ILE A 603 5.51 -3.13 -21.47
N PRO A 604 6.48 -2.89 -22.39
CA PRO A 604 6.51 -3.60 -23.67
C PRO A 604 6.50 -5.13 -23.54
N THR A 605 7.20 -5.67 -22.54
CA THR A 605 7.36 -7.12 -22.36
C THR A 605 6.16 -7.76 -21.66
N TRP A 606 5.66 -7.13 -20.60
CA TRP A 606 4.71 -7.74 -19.65
C TRP A 606 3.36 -7.03 -19.54
N GLY A 607 3.16 -5.93 -20.28
CA GLY A 607 1.97 -5.11 -20.16
C GLY A 607 0.71 -5.80 -20.65
N LEU A 608 -0.36 -5.69 -19.87
CA LEU A 608 -1.71 -6.18 -20.19
C LEU A 608 -2.70 -5.02 -20.17
N GLN A 609 -3.82 -5.09 -20.87
CA GLN A 609 -4.80 -3.99 -20.91
C GLN A 609 -5.44 -3.69 -19.55
N PHE A 610 -5.46 -2.41 -19.16
CA PHE A 610 -6.26 -1.96 -18.03
C PHE A 610 -7.76 -2.03 -18.35
N PRO A 611 -8.59 -2.58 -17.44
CA PRO A 611 -10.03 -2.71 -17.68
C PRO A 611 -10.66 -1.36 -18.01
N PRO A 612 -11.46 -1.22 -19.08
CA PRO A 612 -12.02 0.06 -19.47
C PRO A 612 -13.14 0.49 -18.51
N LEU A 613 -13.24 1.79 -18.20
CA LEU A 613 -14.27 2.28 -17.27
C LEU A 613 -15.67 1.99 -17.79
N SER A 614 -15.85 2.03 -19.11
CA SER A 614 -17.12 1.71 -19.76
C SER A 614 -17.64 0.31 -19.43
N SER A 615 -16.77 -0.70 -19.25
CA SER A 615 -17.25 -2.04 -18.88
C SER A 615 -17.85 -2.05 -17.48
N PHE A 616 -17.26 -1.32 -16.52
CA PHE A 616 -17.85 -1.14 -15.20
C PHE A 616 -19.17 -0.35 -15.26
N LEU A 617 -19.23 0.72 -16.07
CA LEU A 617 -20.46 1.52 -16.19
C LEU A 617 -21.63 0.72 -16.79
N VAL A 618 -21.35 -0.15 -17.77
CA VAL A 618 -22.35 -1.08 -18.33
C VAL A 618 -22.81 -2.08 -17.26
N GLN A 619 -21.88 -2.66 -16.49
CA GLN A 619 -22.21 -3.56 -15.38
C GLN A 619 -23.02 -2.85 -14.29
N LEU A 620 -22.69 -1.60 -13.95
CA LEU A 620 -23.43 -0.80 -12.97
C LEU A 620 -24.86 -0.53 -13.42
N ASN A 621 -25.09 -0.26 -14.71
CA ASN A 621 -26.43 -0.08 -15.26
C ASN A 621 -27.25 -1.39 -15.25
N ALA A 622 -26.61 -2.53 -15.51
CA ALA A 622 -27.27 -3.83 -15.56
C ALA A 622 -27.53 -4.44 -14.18
N GLU A 623 -26.56 -4.35 -13.27
CA GLU A 623 -26.54 -5.10 -11.99
C GLU A 623 -26.70 -4.20 -10.75
N GLY A 624 -26.72 -2.88 -10.92
CA GLY A 624 -26.82 -1.92 -9.82
C GLY A 624 -25.69 -2.08 -8.82
N LEU A 625 -26.01 -2.15 -7.53
CA LEU A 625 -25.02 -2.22 -6.45
C LEU A 625 -24.15 -3.49 -6.48
N LYS A 626 -24.58 -4.57 -7.15
CA LYS A 626 -23.76 -5.81 -7.27
C LYS A 626 -22.51 -5.58 -8.11
N SER A 627 -22.54 -4.66 -9.06
CA SER A 627 -21.37 -4.30 -9.88
C SER A 627 -20.17 -3.83 -9.05
N PHE A 628 -20.39 -3.31 -7.83
CA PHE A 628 -19.31 -2.95 -6.91
C PHE A 628 -18.51 -4.17 -6.41
N GLN A 629 -18.95 -5.39 -6.65
CA GLN A 629 -18.21 -6.62 -6.38
C GLN A 629 -17.42 -7.13 -7.60
N SER A 630 -17.57 -6.48 -8.76
CA SER A 630 -16.88 -6.87 -9.99
C SER A 630 -15.37 -6.67 -9.90
N GLU A 631 -14.61 -7.49 -10.65
CA GLU A 631 -13.16 -7.30 -10.79
C GLU A 631 -12.85 -5.90 -11.35
N THR A 632 -13.62 -5.42 -12.32
CA THR A 632 -13.44 -4.08 -12.92
C THR A 632 -13.50 -2.97 -11.88
N PHE A 633 -14.44 -3.02 -10.92
CA PHE A 633 -14.54 -2.00 -9.88
C PHE A 633 -13.29 -1.95 -8.98
N ARG A 634 -12.68 -3.11 -8.70
CA ARG A 634 -11.47 -3.21 -7.87
C ARG A 634 -10.34 -2.34 -8.41
N TRP A 635 -10.22 -2.21 -9.74
CA TRP A 635 -9.20 -1.38 -10.39
C TRP A 635 -9.38 0.12 -10.17
N TYR A 636 -10.63 0.58 -10.05
CA TYR A 636 -10.95 1.99 -9.86
C TYR A 636 -10.95 2.42 -8.40
N LEU A 637 -11.01 1.46 -7.48
CA LEU A 637 -11.08 1.73 -6.05
C LEU A 637 -9.85 2.48 -5.51
N PRO A 638 -8.59 2.07 -5.81
CA PRO A 638 -7.41 2.85 -5.40
C PRO A 638 -7.40 4.26 -5.98
N ILE A 639 -7.76 4.40 -7.27
CA ILE A 639 -7.81 5.68 -7.97
C ILE A 639 -8.78 6.63 -7.27
N LEU A 640 -9.97 6.16 -6.93
CA LEU A 640 -10.98 6.94 -6.20
C LEU A 640 -10.44 7.46 -4.86
N PHE A 641 -9.80 6.61 -4.06
CA PHE A 641 -9.22 7.05 -2.78
C PHE A 641 -8.07 8.03 -2.95
N TYR A 642 -7.25 7.87 -3.99
CA TYR A 642 -6.18 8.83 -4.30
C TYR A 642 -6.76 10.19 -4.70
N LEU A 643 -7.84 10.23 -5.48
CA LEU A 643 -8.55 11.46 -5.84
C LEU A 643 -9.18 12.14 -4.62
N ILE A 644 -9.80 11.38 -3.72
CA ILE A 644 -10.34 11.90 -2.45
C ILE A 644 -9.21 12.50 -1.61
N ALA A 645 -8.09 11.80 -1.47
CA ALA A 645 -6.93 12.30 -0.74
C ALA A 645 -6.35 13.57 -1.38
N ALA A 646 -6.15 13.60 -2.70
CA ALA A 646 -5.64 14.76 -3.44
C ALA A 646 -6.55 15.97 -3.28
N THR A 647 -7.87 15.79 -3.43
CA THR A 647 -8.88 16.86 -3.28
C THR A 647 -8.91 17.38 -1.84
N TYR A 648 -8.87 16.49 -0.85
CA TYR A 648 -8.77 16.89 0.56
C TYR A 648 -7.49 17.68 0.84
N LEU A 649 -6.36 17.24 0.31
CA LEU A 649 -5.06 17.89 0.46
C LEU A 649 -5.06 19.28 -0.18
N LEU A 650 -5.58 19.41 -1.40
CA LEU A 650 -5.75 20.69 -2.09
C LEU A 650 -6.62 21.64 -1.26
N HIS A 651 -7.75 21.18 -0.73
CA HIS A 651 -8.57 21.96 0.17
C HIS A 651 -7.79 22.49 1.38
N ARG A 652 -6.97 21.65 2.02
CA ARG A 652 -6.11 22.06 3.15
C ARG A 652 -5.06 23.07 2.71
N ALA A 653 -4.58 22.99 1.47
CA ALA A 653 -3.62 23.94 0.90
C ALA A 653 -4.26 25.31 0.68
N LEU A 654 -5.47 25.36 0.11
CA LEU A 654 -6.25 26.60 -0.07
C LEU A 654 -6.55 27.29 1.28
N GLN A 655 -6.81 26.50 2.31
CA GLN A 655 -6.96 27.00 3.69
C GLN A 655 -5.65 27.50 4.32
N GLY A 656 -4.49 27.28 3.69
CA GLY A 656 -3.18 27.65 4.21
C GLY A 656 -2.72 26.80 5.39
N ILE A 657 -3.38 25.66 5.65
CA ILE A 657 -3.13 24.78 6.80
C ILE A 657 -2.56 23.41 6.42
N PHE A 658 -2.22 23.23 5.13
CA PHE A 658 -1.63 22.00 4.62
C PHE A 658 -0.32 21.69 5.34
N TRP A 659 0.68 22.56 5.18
CA TRP A 659 1.99 22.33 5.74
C TRP A 659 2.02 22.57 7.24
N SER A 660 1.00 23.21 7.83
CA SER A 660 0.86 23.37 9.29
C SER A 660 0.32 22.11 10.00
N SER A 661 -0.21 21.14 9.26
CA SER A 661 -0.79 19.90 9.80
C SER A 661 0.10 18.69 9.56
N LYS A 662 0.54 18.01 10.63
CA LYS A 662 1.19 16.68 10.54
C LYS A 662 0.37 15.70 9.71
N SER A 663 -0.95 15.77 9.89
CA SER A 663 -1.90 14.86 9.25
C SER A 663 -1.90 15.05 7.74
N SER A 664 -1.85 16.29 7.26
CA SER A 664 -1.81 16.60 5.83
C SER A 664 -0.47 16.17 5.22
N ALA A 665 0.65 16.39 5.92
CA ALA A 665 1.95 15.90 5.46
C ALA A 665 2.01 14.36 5.37
N LYS A 666 1.50 13.64 6.38
CA LYS A 666 1.42 12.17 6.34
C LYS A 666 0.52 11.67 5.23
N LEU A 667 -0.65 12.30 5.02
CA LEU A 667 -1.56 11.93 3.95
C LEU A 667 -0.96 12.20 2.56
N LEU A 668 -0.18 13.29 2.40
CA LEU A 668 0.57 13.52 1.16
C LEU A 668 1.60 12.40 0.93
N LEU A 669 2.35 12.02 1.95
CA LEU A 669 3.32 10.92 1.86
C LEU A 669 2.65 9.60 1.44
N LEU A 670 1.51 9.26 2.06
CA LEU A 670 0.72 8.08 1.69
C LEU A 670 0.17 8.16 0.26
N LEU A 671 -0.30 9.34 -0.16
CA LEU A 671 -0.80 9.57 -1.51
C LEU A 671 0.32 9.36 -2.55
N LEU A 672 1.49 9.96 -2.33
CA LEU A 672 2.65 9.78 -3.22
C LEU A 672 3.09 8.32 -3.27
N ALA A 673 3.15 7.64 -2.12
CA ALA A 673 3.46 6.22 -2.03
C ALA A 673 2.45 5.38 -2.84
N GLY A 674 1.15 5.68 -2.70
CA GLY A 674 0.09 4.98 -3.42
C GLY A 674 0.15 5.19 -4.92
N ILE A 675 0.45 6.42 -5.36
CA ILE A 675 0.60 6.75 -6.79
C ILE A 675 1.78 5.98 -7.39
N THR A 676 2.93 5.94 -6.71
CA THR A 676 4.10 5.23 -7.23
C THR A 676 3.89 3.71 -7.24
N LEU A 677 3.28 3.12 -6.20
CA LEU A 677 3.04 1.68 -6.14
C LEU A 677 2.01 1.23 -7.19
N PHE A 678 0.97 2.05 -7.42
CA PHE A 678 -0.06 1.75 -8.41
C PHE A 678 0.47 1.72 -9.84
N ARG A 679 1.67 2.29 -10.10
CA ARG A 679 2.37 2.10 -11.38
C ARG A 679 2.60 0.62 -11.70
N THR A 680 2.76 -0.26 -10.72
CA THR A 680 2.88 -1.71 -10.98
C THR A 680 1.60 -2.28 -11.58
N ALA A 681 0.44 -1.93 -11.01
CA ALA A 681 -0.86 -2.33 -11.54
C ALA A 681 -1.13 -1.75 -12.94
N LEU A 682 -0.73 -0.49 -13.18
CA LEU A 682 -0.77 0.10 -14.52
C LEU A 682 0.23 -0.55 -15.47
N GLY A 683 1.38 -0.99 -14.98
CA GLY A 683 2.43 -1.61 -15.79
C GLY A 683 2.01 -2.96 -16.33
N ARG A 684 1.33 -3.77 -15.50
CA ARG A 684 0.74 -5.06 -15.85
C ARG A 684 -0.63 -5.18 -15.19
N SER A 685 -1.69 -5.10 -16.01
CA SER A 685 -3.06 -4.99 -15.52
C SER A 685 -3.72 -6.36 -15.25
N ASP A 686 -3.16 -7.13 -14.30
CA ASP A 686 -3.78 -8.36 -13.77
C ASP A 686 -4.07 -8.27 -12.26
N SER A 687 -4.87 -9.21 -11.74
CA SER A 687 -5.31 -9.17 -10.33
C SER A 687 -4.14 -9.22 -9.33
N PRO A 688 -3.11 -10.07 -9.50
CA PRO A 688 -1.94 -10.05 -8.63
C PRO A 688 -1.21 -8.71 -8.55
N HIS A 689 -1.04 -8.03 -9.68
CA HIS A 689 -0.36 -6.74 -9.71
C HIS A 689 -1.24 -5.59 -9.20
N LEU A 690 -2.58 -5.71 -9.32
CA LEU A 690 -3.52 -4.79 -8.66
C LEU A 690 -3.40 -4.86 -7.14
N VAL A 691 -3.44 -6.06 -6.58
CA VAL A 691 -3.28 -6.30 -5.12
C VAL A 691 -2.01 -5.65 -4.62
N TYR A 692 -0.91 -5.92 -5.33
CA TYR A 692 0.41 -5.35 -5.06
C TYR A 692 0.38 -3.81 -5.07
N GLY A 693 -0.17 -3.20 -6.12
CA GLY A 693 -0.24 -1.74 -6.30
C GLY A 693 -1.26 -1.01 -5.43
N ALA A 694 -2.25 -1.71 -4.85
CA ALA A 694 -3.36 -1.12 -4.11
C ALA A 694 -3.10 -0.98 -2.59
N THR A 695 -1.96 -1.45 -2.07
CA THR A 695 -1.68 -1.49 -0.61
C THR A 695 -1.90 -0.14 0.11
N MET A 696 -1.52 0.99 -0.49
CA MET A 696 -1.65 2.32 0.14
C MET A 696 -3.08 2.85 0.19
N MET A 697 -3.98 2.34 -0.65
CA MET A 697 -5.41 2.69 -0.61
C MET A 697 -5.99 2.43 0.78
N TRP A 698 -5.70 1.26 1.35
CA TRP A 698 -6.19 0.87 2.68
C TRP A 698 -5.71 1.82 3.77
N PHE A 699 -4.45 2.27 3.70
CA PHE A 699 -3.92 3.26 4.63
C PHE A 699 -4.65 4.60 4.53
N ILE A 700 -4.92 5.08 3.32
CA ILE A 700 -5.63 6.34 3.08
C ILE A 700 -7.06 6.25 3.59
N TRP A 701 -7.76 5.14 3.32
CA TRP A 701 -9.12 4.95 3.81
C TRP A 701 -9.18 4.89 5.35
N ILE A 702 -8.35 4.06 5.99
CA ILE A 702 -8.28 3.97 7.46
C ILE A 702 -7.88 5.33 8.06
N PHE A 703 -7.01 6.08 7.39
CA PHE A 703 -6.64 7.42 7.82
C PHE A 703 -7.86 8.34 7.88
N PHE A 704 -8.73 8.32 6.88
CA PHE A 704 -9.97 9.10 6.91
C PHE A 704 -10.96 8.58 7.96
N LEU A 705 -11.14 7.26 8.05
CA LEU A 705 -12.03 6.62 9.01
C LEU A 705 -11.67 6.98 10.46
N GLU A 706 -10.41 6.77 10.83
CA GLU A 706 -9.89 7.10 12.17
C GLU A 706 -10.18 8.57 12.51
N ARG A 707 -9.88 9.48 11.58
CA ARG A 707 -10.05 10.92 11.80
C ARG A 707 -11.51 11.33 11.89
N GLY A 708 -12.38 10.68 11.12
CA GLY A 708 -13.83 10.81 11.26
C GLY A 708 -14.28 10.42 12.67
N ILE A 709 -13.91 9.22 13.13
CA ILE A 709 -14.28 8.70 14.46
C ILE A 709 -13.78 9.62 15.58
N PHE A 710 -12.49 9.98 15.58
CA PHE A 710 -11.94 10.88 16.61
C PHE A 710 -12.66 12.23 16.65
N TRP A 711 -13.05 12.75 15.49
CA TRP A 711 -13.80 14.01 15.43
C TRP A 711 -15.18 13.89 16.07
N ILE A 712 -15.93 12.81 15.75
CA ILE A 712 -17.25 12.52 16.35
C ILE A 712 -17.12 12.40 17.87
N VAL A 713 -16.18 11.58 18.35
CA VAL A 713 -15.95 11.34 19.78
C VAL A 713 -15.57 12.63 20.53
N GLN A 714 -14.76 13.50 19.92
CA GLN A 714 -14.40 14.78 20.54
C GLN A 714 -15.59 15.74 20.63
N LYS A 715 -16.54 15.67 19.70
CA LYS A 715 -17.72 16.53 19.67
C LYS A 715 -18.90 15.99 20.50
N SER A 716 -19.01 14.67 20.65
CA SER A 716 -20.07 14.02 21.43
C SER A 716 -19.93 14.18 22.94
N LYS A 717 -18.77 14.62 23.45
CA LYS A 717 -18.56 14.96 24.86
C LYS A 717 -19.42 16.14 25.38
N GLY A 718 -20.27 16.75 24.54
CA GLY A 718 -21.36 17.64 24.95
C GLY A 718 -22.72 17.07 24.50
N ALA A 719 -23.34 16.20 25.31
CA ALA A 719 -24.54 15.42 24.94
C ALA A 719 -25.74 16.28 24.49
N LYS A 720 -26.00 17.43 25.14
CA LYS A 720 -27.08 18.36 24.75
C LYS A 720 -26.84 19.08 23.41
N ARG A 721 -25.63 19.05 22.88
CA ARG A 721 -25.26 19.64 21.58
C ARG A 721 -25.18 18.63 20.46
N LEU A 722 -25.29 17.33 20.73
CA LEU A 722 -25.16 16.30 19.70
C LEU A 722 -26.35 16.32 18.73
N ILE A 723 -27.57 16.55 19.22
CA ILE A 723 -28.80 16.63 18.40
C ILE A 723 -28.80 17.90 17.53
N SER A 724 -28.41 19.04 18.08
CA SER A 724 -28.24 20.28 17.30
C SER A 724 -27.04 20.24 16.36
N HIS A 725 -26.00 19.47 16.67
CA HIS A 725 -24.88 19.20 15.76
C HIS A 725 -25.13 18.06 14.77
N LEU A 726 -26.15 17.20 14.97
CA LEU A 726 -26.62 16.25 13.95
C LEU A 726 -27.35 16.99 12.83
N ALA A 727 -28.12 18.03 13.17
CA ALA A 727 -28.72 18.95 12.21
C ALA A 727 -27.68 19.88 11.51
N ILE A 728 -26.53 20.12 12.15
CA ILE A 728 -25.39 20.90 11.62
C ILE A 728 -24.15 20.01 11.54
N LEU A 729 -24.32 18.76 11.10
CA LEU A 729 -23.17 17.91 10.82
C LEU A 729 -22.45 18.56 9.64
N PRO A 730 -21.16 18.92 9.75
CA PRO A 730 -20.41 19.36 8.58
C PRO A 730 -20.50 18.22 7.58
N SER A 731 -21.18 18.48 6.47
CA SER A 731 -21.43 17.57 5.34
C SER A 731 -20.19 16.78 4.93
N CYS A 732 -19.00 17.33 5.16
CA CYS A 732 -17.72 16.69 4.92
C CYS A 732 -17.45 15.42 5.75
N HIS A 733 -18.00 15.27 6.97
CA HIS A 733 -17.73 14.11 7.84
C HIS A 733 -18.76 12.98 7.65
N LEU A 734 -20.04 13.33 7.41
CA LEU A 734 -21.08 12.39 7.00
C LEU A 734 -20.74 11.78 5.61
N ALA A 735 -20.18 12.60 4.72
CA ALA A 735 -19.61 12.17 3.45
C ALA A 735 -18.38 11.24 3.60
N ILE A 736 -17.78 11.11 4.78
CA ILE A 736 -16.72 10.11 5.04
C ILE A 736 -17.31 8.84 5.66
N LEU A 737 -18.31 8.96 6.54
CA LEU A 737 -18.95 7.83 7.21
C LEU A 737 -19.73 6.94 6.25
N ILE A 738 -20.58 7.51 5.40
CA ILE A 738 -21.43 6.72 4.47
C ILE A 738 -20.55 5.87 3.53
N PRO A 739 -19.53 6.44 2.85
CA PRO A 739 -18.60 5.61 2.08
C PRO A 739 -17.85 4.61 2.94
N SER A 740 -17.53 4.92 4.20
CA SER A 740 -16.86 3.96 5.08
C SER A 740 -17.74 2.77 5.44
N VAL A 741 -19.05 2.94 5.61
CA VAL A 741 -19.98 1.83 5.85
C VAL A 741 -20.12 0.96 4.59
N ILE A 742 -20.30 1.58 3.43
CA ILE A 742 -20.33 0.87 2.13
C ILE A 742 -19.01 0.11 1.93
N PHE A 743 -17.89 0.71 2.30
CA PHE A 743 -16.58 0.10 2.14
C PHE A 743 -16.31 -1.03 3.16
N LEU A 744 -16.82 -0.92 4.38
CA LEU A 744 -16.81 -2.04 5.34
C LEU A 744 -17.64 -3.21 4.82
N TRP A 745 -18.81 -2.93 4.24
CA TRP A 745 -19.61 -3.95 3.54
C TRP A 745 -18.80 -4.59 2.40
N TYR A 746 -18.18 -3.78 1.56
CA TYR A 746 -17.32 -4.26 0.46
C TYR A 746 -16.17 -5.15 0.96
N ILE A 747 -15.41 -4.72 1.97
CA ILE A 747 -14.34 -5.52 2.59
C ILE A 747 -14.88 -6.86 3.10
N SER A 748 -16.02 -6.84 3.80
CA SER A 748 -16.60 -8.05 4.39
C SER A 748 -17.09 -9.05 3.35
N THR A 749 -17.56 -8.56 2.19
CA THR A 749 -18.18 -9.35 1.14
C THR A 749 -17.21 -9.80 0.05
N VAL A 750 -16.18 -9.02 -0.25
CA VAL A 750 -15.21 -9.33 -1.32
C VAL A 750 -13.92 -9.90 -0.75
N HIS A 751 -13.40 -9.33 0.34
CA HIS A 751 -12.10 -9.74 0.90
C HIS A 751 -12.20 -10.69 2.09
N HIS A 752 -13.37 -10.92 2.67
CA HIS A 752 -13.59 -11.88 3.76
C HIS A 752 -12.46 -11.99 4.82
N PRO A 753 -11.93 -10.88 5.39
CA PRO A 753 -10.74 -10.93 6.23
C PRO A 753 -10.93 -11.76 7.50
N VAL A 754 -12.16 -11.81 8.02
CA VAL A 754 -12.53 -12.67 9.16
C VAL A 754 -12.36 -14.15 8.80
N LYS A 755 -12.78 -14.56 7.59
CA LYS A 755 -12.66 -15.95 7.13
C LYS A 755 -11.19 -16.33 6.99
N VAL A 756 -10.39 -15.53 6.29
CA VAL A 756 -8.96 -15.83 6.11
C VAL A 756 -8.21 -15.86 7.44
N PHE A 757 -8.51 -14.93 8.34
CA PHE A 757 -7.92 -14.94 9.67
C PHE A 757 -8.32 -16.20 10.45
N LYS A 758 -9.59 -16.62 10.39
CA LYS A 758 -10.07 -17.88 10.98
C LYS A 758 -9.36 -19.08 10.36
N ASP A 759 -9.22 -19.14 9.04
CA ASP A 759 -8.57 -20.24 8.33
C ASP A 759 -7.08 -20.34 8.70
N ARG A 760 -6.38 -19.21 8.80
CA ARG A 760 -4.97 -19.16 9.27
C ARG A 760 -4.83 -19.59 10.72
N LEU A 761 -5.77 -19.20 11.56
CA LEU A 761 -5.79 -19.57 12.97
C LEU A 761 -6.06 -21.06 13.18
N ILE A 762 -7.00 -21.63 12.42
CA ILE A 762 -7.22 -23.09 12.34
C ILE A 762 -5.97 -23.78 11.81
N ALA A 763 -5.30 -23.22 10.80
CA ALA A 763 -4.07 -23.80 10.28
C ALA A 763 -2.98 -23.87 11.36
N LEU A 764 -2.85 -22.86 12.24
CA LEU A 764 -1.88 -22.89 13.35
C LEU A 764 -2.18 -24.01 14.35
N THR A 765 -3.45 -24.30 14.64
CA THR A 765 -3.84 -25.33 15.61
C THR A 765 -3.90 -26.73 15.00
N GLN A 766 -4.25 -26.85 13.73
CA GLN A 766 -4.29 -28.10 12.98
C GLN A 766 -2.94 -28.34 12.30
N TYR A 767 -1.93 -28.70 13.08
CA TYR A 767 -0.71 -29.29 12.55
C TYR A 767 -1.02 -30.70 12.04
N ARG A 768 -1.64 -30.80 10.85
CA ARG A 768 -1.80 -32.10 10.18
C ARG A 768 -0.42 -32.59 9.77
N SER A 769 -0.02 -33.74 10.31
CA SER A 769 1.02 -34.56 9.71
C SER A 769 0.55 -34.91 8.30
N ILE A 770 1.27 -34.43 7.29
CA ILE A 770 1.06 -34.90 5.93
C ILE A 770 1.58 -36.35 5.91
N PRO A 771 0.77 -37.34 5.52
CA PRO A 771 1.21 -38.73 5.46
C PRO A 771 2.49 -38.84 4.63
N ARG A 772 3.52 -39.48 5.21
CA ARG A 772 4.84 -39.65 4.60
C ARG A 772 4.93 -40.96 3.85
N ASN A 773 4.26 -41.07 2.71
CA ASN A 773 4.26 -42.32 1.96
C ASN A 773 4.71 -42.11 0.50
N VAL A 774 5.93 -41.62 0.27
CA VAL A 774 6.60 -41.81 -1.03
C VAL A 774 8.13 -41.89 -0.82
N PRO A 775 8.83 -42.90 -1.36
CA PRO A 775 10.29 -42.88 -1.46
C PRO A 775 10.69 -41.88 -2.56
N GLN A 776 11.43 -40.82 -2.21
CA GLN A 776 11.75 -39.75 -3.16
C GLN A 776 13.17 -39.87 -3.74
N THR A 777 13.27 -39.75 -5.05
CA THR A 777 14.48 -40.00 -5.86
C THR A 777 15.09 -38.74 -6.49
N LEU A 778 14.66 -37.51 -6.10
CA LEU A 778 15.30 -36.23 -6.49
C LEU A 778 15.99 -35.56 -5.30
N GLU A 779 17.33 -35.61 -5.26
CA GLU A 779 18.16 -35.04 -4.19
C GLU A 779 17.84 -33.56 -3.89
N ARG A 780 17.74 -32.73 -4.93
CA ARG A 780 17.50 -31.28 -4.83
C ARG A 780 16.05 -30.89 -4.47
N LEU A 781 15.15 -31.86 -4.33
CA LEU A 781 13.78 -31.61 -3.87
C LEU A 781 13.71 -31.34 -2.36
N GLY A 782 14.62 -31.95 -1.57
CA GLY A 782 14.71 -31.72 -0.12
C GLY A 782 13.56 -32.30 0.69
N GLY A 783 12.96 -33.41 0.24
CA GLY A 783 11.86 -34.09 0.96
C GLY A 783 10.48 -33.43 0.80
N ILE A 784 10.35 -32.42 -0.07
CA ILE A 784 9.06 -31.86 -0.46
C ILE A 784 8.23 -32.90 -1.19
N GLN A 785 6.94 -32.98 -0.88
CA GLN A 785 6.00 -33.82 -1.61
C GLN A 785 5.39 -32.99 -2.74
N LEU A 786 5.47 -33.52 -3.96
CA LEU A 786 4.81 -32.98 -5.15
C LEU A 786 3.88 -34.05 -5.72
N PRO A 787 2.90 -33.69 -6.57
CA PRO A 787 2.10 -34.65 -7.31
C PRO A 787 2.97 -35.68 -8.05
N GLU A 788 2.59 -36.96 -8.00
CA GLU A 788 3.40 -38.08 -8.53
C GLU A 788 3.69 -37.92 -10.04
N ASN A 789 2.72 -37.46 -10.81
CA ASN A 789 2.88 -37.17 -12.23
C ASN A 789 3.98 -36.12 -12.49
N GLN A 790 4.01 -35.06 -11.68
CA GLN A 790 4.99 -33.99 -11.79
C GLN A 790 6.39 -34.46 -11.38
N VAL A 791 6.49 -35.23 -10.28
CA VAL A 791 7.77 -35.82 -9.84
C VAL A 791 8.33 -36.75 -10.92
N SER A 792 7.49 -37.65 -11.43
CA SER A 792 7.87 -38.61 -12.46
C SER A 792 8.35 -37.91 -13.74
N GLN A 793 7.65 -36.87 -14.19
CA GLN A 793 8.07 -36.06 -15.32
C GLN A 793 9.46 -35.44 -15.09
N ILE A 794 9.66 -34.74 -13.96
CA ILE A 794 10.93 -34.08 -13.66
C ILE A 794 12.06 -35.10 -13.57
N GLN A 795 11.82 -36.25 -12.95
CA GLN A 795 12.81 -37.32 -12.83
C GLN A 795 13.23 -37.87 -14.19
N GLN A 796 12.28 -38.11 -15.09
CA GLN A 796 12.58 -38.62 -16.42
C GLN A 796 13.36 -37.58 -17.24
N VAL A 797 12.97 -36.30 -17.17
CA VAL A 797 13.70 -35.21 -17.84
C VAL A 797 15.12 -35.07 -17.28
N VAL A 798 15.29 -35.02 -15.96
CA VAL A 798 16.60 -34.92 -15.30
C VAL A 798 17.49 -36.12 -15.63
N LYS A 799 16.93 -37.34 -15.59
CA LYS A 799 17.64 -38.57 -15.97
C LYS A 799 18.11 -38.50 -17.41
N TYR A 800 17.25 -38.05 -18.33
CA TYR A 800 17.62 -37.89 -19.74
C TYR A 800 18.75 -36.87 -19.91
N ILE A 801 18.70 -35.73 -19.22
CA ILE A 801 19.77 -34.72 -19.25
C ILE A 801 21.08 -35.34 -18.75
N HIS A 802 21.07 -36.02 -17.61
CA HIS A 802 22.27 -36.67 -17.06
C HIS A 802 22.86 -37.75 -17.97
N SER A 803 22.02 -38.55 -18.64
CA SER A 803 22.48 -39.57 -19.58
C SER A 803 23.10 -39.02 -20.86
N ASN A 804 22.86 -37.75 -21.20
CA ASN A 804 23.25 -37.15 -22.48
C ASN A 804 24.15 -35.91 -22.32
N THR A 805 24.57 -35.57 -21.10
CA THR A 805 25.44 -34.42 -20.81
C THR A 805 26.41 -34.73 -19.67
N ASP A 806 27.62 -34.21 -19.80
CA ASP A 806 28.63 -34.20 -18.74
C ASP A 806 28.29 -33.13 -17.69
N GLU A 807 28.91 -33.19 -16.50
CA GLU A 807 28.64 -32.23 -15.41
C GLU A 807 28.93 -30.77 -15.78
N ASN A 808 29.91 -30.56 -16.66
CA ASN A 808 30.34 -29.22 -17.10
C ASN A 808 29.58 -28.72 -18.34
N ASP A 809 28.76 -29.58 -18.97
CA ASP A 809 27.96 -29.17 -20.12
C ASP A 809 26.88 -28.18 -19.71
N THR A 810 26.56 -27.25 -20.61
CA THR A 810 25.41 -26.38 -20.47
C THR A 810 24.18 -26.99 -21.13
N ILE A 811 23.01 -26.69 -20.57
CA ILE A 811 21.72 -26.89 -21.23
C ILE A 811 21.05 -25.54 -21.47
N PHE A 812 20.02 -25.52 -22.30
CA PHE A 812 19.20 -24.33 -22.51
C PHE A 812 17.71 -24.65 -22.43
N ASP A 813 16.94 -23.76 -21.82
CA ASP A 813 15.50 -23.89 -21.64
C ASP A 813 14.76 -22.75 -22.34
N PHE A 814 14.15 -23.09 -23.46
CA PHE A 814 13.33 -22.19 -24.28
C PHE A 814 11.87 -22.11 -23.79
N SER A 815 11.43 -23.01 -22.91
CA SER A 815 10.09 -23.01 -22.32
C SER A 815 9.92 -22.02 -21.17
N SER A 816 10.98 -21.31 -20.78
CA SER A 816 11.06 -20.41 -19.62
C SER A 816 10.94 -21.10 -18.24
N GLN A 817 11.17 -22.41 -18.14
CA GLN A 817 11.04 -23.19 -16.91
C GLN A 817 12.38 -23.44 -16.19
N GLY A 818 13.06 -22.36 -15.82
CA GLY A 818 14.44 -22.38 -15.31
C GLY A 818 14.70 -23.30 -14.09
N ALA A 819 13.70 -23.85 -13.43
CA ALA A 819 13.87 -24.84 -12.38
C ALA A 819 14.65 -26.10 -12.84
N TYR A 820 14.61 -26.47 -14.13
CA TYR A 820 15.35 -27.63 -14.64
C TYR A 820 16.88 -27.51 -14.48
N TYR A 821 17.45 -26.30 -14.62
CA TYR A 821 18.90 -26.09 -14.37
C TYR A 821 19.29 -26.54 -12.96
N PHE A 822 18.44 -26.23 -11.98
CA PHE A 822 18.65 -26.60 -10.60
C PHE A 822 18.48 -28.10 -10.40
N PHE A 823 17.40 -28.73 -10.83
CA PHE A 823 17.22 -30.17 -10.60
C PHE A 823 18.22 -31.03 -11.36
N ALA A 824 18.61 -30.64 -12.57
CA ALA A 824 19.60 -31.35 -13.36
C ALA A 824 21.05 -31.06 -12.95
N LYS A 825 21.31 -30.10 -12.04
CA LYS A 825 22.68 -29.66 -11.70
C LYS A 825 23.49 -29.35 -12.98
N ARG A 826 22.90 -28.58 -13.89
CA ARG A 826 23.54 -28.13 -15.15
C ARG A 826 23.50 -26.61 -15.23
N LYS A 827 24.56 -26.02 -15.76
CA LYS A 827 24.60 -24.58 -16.01
C LYS A 827 23.65 -24.21 -17.14
N SER A 828 23.08 -23.02 -17.08
CA SER A 828 22.45 -22.43 -18.25
C SER A 828 23.50 -22.01 -19.26
N ALA A 829 23.21 -22.19 -20.54
CA ALA A 829 24.06 -21.69 -21.61
C ALA A 829 24.17 -20.16 -21.61
N THR A 830 23.19 -19.46 -21.05
CA THR A 830 23.05 -18.01 -21.10
C THR A 830 22.58 -17.45 -19.76
N ARG A 831 22.79 -16.15 -19.51
CA ARG A 831 22.33 -15.51 -18.27
C ARG A 831 20.80 -15.38 -18.15
N TYR A 832 20.05 -15.59 -19.24
CA TYR A 832 18.59 -15.50 -19.27
C TYR A 832 17.93 -16.85 -18.93
N HIS A 833 17.96 -17.21 -17.65
CA HIS A 833 17.38 -18.46 -17.13
C HIS A 833 15.88 -18.65 -17.41
N GLN A 834 15.17 -17.55 -17.66
CA GLN A 834 13.85 -17.58 -18.25
C GLN A 834 13.90 -16.83 -19.55
N ILE A 835 13.62 -17.53 -20.65
CA ILE A 835 13.79 -16.91 -21.96
C ILE A 835 12.83 -15.74 -22.17
N ALA A 836 11.68 -15.74 -21.47
CA ALA A 836 10.73 -14.63 -21.43
C ALA A 836 11.37 -13.26 -21.08
N TYR A 837 12.55 -13.24 -20.45
CA TYR A 837 13.30 -12.02 -20.15
C TYR A 837 14.25 -11.56 -21.27
N ALA A 838 14.61 -12.43 -22.21
CA ALA A 838 15.40 -12.08 -23.41
C ALA A 838 14.50 -11.43 -24.47
N ALA A 839 13.81 -10.35 -24.08
CA ALA A 839 12.72 -9.75 -24.85
C ALA A 839 13.20 -8.95 -26.07
N THR A 840 14.38 -8.32 -25.98
CA THR A 840 14.88 -7.45 -27.06
C THR A 840 15.69 -8.24 -28.10
N LYS A 841 15.75 -7.74 -29.34
CA LYS A 841 16.61 -8.30 -30.40
C LYS A 841 18.04 -8.56 -29.92
N ARG A 842 18.67 -7.55 -29.32
CA ARG A 842 20.04 -7.66 -28.79
C ARG A 842 20.19 -8.76 -27.73
N MET A 843 19.18 -9.02 -26.92
CA MET A 843 19.20 -10.09 -25.92
C MET A 843 19.02 -11.46 -26.58
N GLN A 844 18.15 -11.58 -27.58
CA GLN A 844 18.00 -12.81 -28.36
C GLN A 844 19.30 -13.17 -29.09
N GLU A 845 19.97 -12.17 -29.67
CA GLU A 845 21.31 -12.34 -30.27
C GLU A 845 22.38 -12.71 -29.23
N GLU A 846 22.28 -12.18 -28.01
CA GLU A 846 23.14 -12.58 -26.89
C GLU A 846 22.96 -14.05 -26.56
N VAL A 847 21.71 -14.53 -26.45
CA VAL A 847 21.38 -15.94 -26.26
C VAL A 847 21.93 -16.81 -27.38
N ILE A 848 21.74 -16.43 -28.65
CA ILE A 848 22.25 -17.20 -29.81
C ILE A 848 23.78 -17.32 -29.74
N ARG A 849 24.49 -16.20 -29.53
CA ARG A 849 25.95 -16.21 -29.38
C ARG A 849 26.41 -17.08 -28.22
N ASP A 850 25.69 -17.06 -27.10
CA ASP A 850 26.00 -17.87 -25.93
C ASP A 850 25.82 -19.37 -26.23
N LEU A 851 24.72 -19.75 -26.90
CA LEU A 851 24.45 -21.13 -27.34
C LEU A 851 25.52 -21.66 -28.32
N ASP A 852 25.92 -20.83 -29.27
CA ASP A 852 27.01 -21.14 -30.21
C ASP A 852 28.33 -21.30 -29.46
N LYS A 853 28.68 -20.35 -28.59
CA LYS A 853 29.94 -20.36 -27.87
C LYS A 853 30.07 -21.57 -26.95
N SER A 854 29.02 -21.93 -26.22
CA SER A 854 29.04 -23.09 -25.31
C SER A 854 28.83 -24.42 -26.00
N GLN A 855 28.49 -24.43 -27.30
CA GLN A 855 28.17 -25.64 -28.07
C GLN A 855 27.10 -26.48 -27.35
N THR A 856 26.05 -25.82 -26.84
CA THR A 856 25.01 -26.42 -25.99
C THR A 856 24.44 -27.70 -26.61
N LYS A 857 24.52 -28.82 -25.89
CA LYS A 857 24.12 -30.14 -26.42
C LYS A 857 22.60 -30.33 -26.44
N LEU A 858 21.91 -29.89 -25.39
CA LEU A 858 20.48 -30.11 -25.19
C LEU A 858 19.70 -28.81 -24.99
N VAL A 859 18.50 -28.76 -25.60
CA VAL A 859 17.55 -27.66 -25.47
C VAL A 859 16.19 -28.20 -25.05
N ILE A 860 15.62 -27.69 -23.96
CA ILE A 860 14.20 -27.92 -23.61
C ILE A 860 13.38 -26.93 -24.44
N LEU A 861 12.66 -27.42 -25.44
CA LEU A 861 11.89 -26.58 -26.36
C LEU A 861 10.56 -26.14 -25.75
N SER A 862 9.84 -27.09 -25.17
CA SER A 862 8.50 -26.90 -24.59
C SER A 862 8.23 -27.92 -23.50
N THR A 863 7.21 -27.68 -22.69
CA THR A 863 6.83 -28.55 -21.57
C THR A 863 5.37 -28.99 -21.60
N GLY A 864 4.59 -28.47 -22.56
CA GLY A 864 3.14 -28.65 -22.64
C GLY A 864 2.37 -27.80 -21.63
N GLY A 865 3.06 -26.96 -20.85
CA GLY A 865 2.48 -26.10 -19.82
C GLY A 865 2.06 -24.74 -20.37
N TRP A 866 1.29 -23.99 -19.57
CA TRP A 866 0.83 -22.65 -19.95
C TRP A 866 1.98 -21.64 -20.15
N PHE A 867 3.18 -21.91 -19.60
CA PHE A 867 4.38 -21.09 -19.81
C PHE A 867 4.98 -21.18 -21.21
N ASP A 868 4.58 -22.17 -22.02
CA ASP A 868 4.88 -22.18 -23.45
C ASP A 868 4.09 -21.09 -24.21
N ASN A 869 3.07 -20.50 -23.55
CA ASN A 869 2.11 -19.56 -24.12
C ASN A 869 1.82 -18.35 -23.19
N ILE A 870 2.86 -17.73 -22.64
CA ILE A 870 2.73 -16.61 -21.69
C ILE A 870 1.91 -15.47 -22.31
N ASP A 871 0.89 -15.02 -21.58
CA ASP A 871 -0.06 -13.97 -22.01
C ASP A 871 -0.78 -14.30 -23.35
N GLY A 872 -0.90 -15.59 -23.69
CA GLY A 872 -1.48 -16.03 -24.96
C GLY A 872 -0.56 -15.88 -26.17
N ILE A 873 0.76 -15.71 -25.94
CA ILE A 873 1.78 -15.64 -26.98
C ILE A 873 2.73 -16.83 -26.84
N LEU A 874 2.79 -17.67 -27.88
CA LEU A 874 3.71 -18.81 -27.95
C LEU A 874 5.18 -18.35 -27.86
N ALA A 875 6.03 -19.11 -27.16
CA ALA A 875 7.45 -18.79 -27.00
C ALA A 875 8.19 -18.56 -28.35
N PRO A 876 7.97 -19.36 -29.42
CA PRO A 876 8.54 -19.08 -30.74
C PRO A 876 8.14 -17.71 -31.32
N ASN A 877 6.91 -17.27 -31.10
CA ASN A 877 6.44 -15.97 -31.56
C ASN A 877 7.04 -14.84 -30.71
N ARG A 878 7.25 -15.09 -29.41
CA ARG A 878 7.85 -14.13 -28.47
C ARG A 878 9.34 -13.93 -28.74
N HIS A 879 10.04 -14.99 -29.13
CA HIS A 879 11.49 -15.03 -29.33
C HIS A 879 11.87 -15.58 -30.72
N PRO A 880 11.47 -14.91 -31.81
CA PRO A 880 11.55 -15.47 -33.17
C PRO A 880 12.98 -15.74 -33.64
N LEU A 881 13.97 -14.95 -33.19
CA LEU A 881 15.36 -15.17 -33.60
C LEU A 881 15.94 -16.43 -32.97
N ILE A 882 15.66 -16.66 -31.69
CA ILE A 882 16.10 -17.87 -31.00
C ILE A 882 15.37 -19.09 -31.58
N ALA A 883 14.06 -18.99 -31.79
CA ALA A 883 13.27 -20.09 -32.36
C ALA A 883 13.81 -20.54 -33.72
N LYS A 884 14.09 -19.59 -34.62
CA LYS A 884 14.71 -19.87 -35.92
C LYS A 884 16.08 -20.54 -35.79
N TYR A 885 16.93 -20.02 -34.91
CA TYR A 885 18.23 -20.63 -34.64
C TYR A 885 18.11 -22.08 -34.12
N LEU A 886 17.15 -22.34 -33.23
CA LEU A 886 16.89 -23.69 -32.72
C LEU A 886 16.43 -24.65 -33.83
N GLU A 887 15.55 -24.19 -34.74
CA GLU A 887 15.09 -24.98 -35.89
C GLU A 887 16.25 -25.37 -36.83
N GLU A 888 17.16 -24.45 -37.09
CA GLU A 888 18.31 -24.64 -37.99
C GLU A 888 19.39 -25.56 -37.39
N HIS A 889 19.65 -25.45 -36.08
CA HIS A 889 20.81 -26.08 -35.44
C HIS A 889 20.50 -27.28 -34.55
N TYR A 890 19.22 -27.54 -34.25
CA TYR A 890 18.80 -28.63 -33.38
C TYR A 890 17.76 -29.51 -34.07
N LYS A 891 17.59 -30.73 -33.56
CA LYS A 891 16.57 -31.70 -33.97
C LYS A 891 15.91 -32.31 -32.75
N GLU A 892 14.63 -32.66 -32.85
CA GLU A 892 13.93 -33.33 -31.76
C GLU A 892 14.65 -34.62 -31.36
N ALA A 893 14.93 -34.77 -30.07
CA ALA A 893 15.64 -35.91 -29.52
C ALA A 893 14.71 -36.83 -28.73
N VAL A 894 13.83 -36.26 -27.91
CA VAL A 894 12.84 -37.01 -27.12
C VAL A 894 11.65 -36.12 -26.72
N ASN A 895 10.48 -36.74 -26.55
CA ASN A 895 9.31 -36.15 -25.90
C ASN A 895 8.98 -36.96 -24.63
N ILE A 896 9.11 -36.32 -23.46
CA ILE A 896 8.87 -36.93 -22.15
C ILE A 896 7.62 -36.28 -21.55
N ASN A 897 6.47 -36.94 -21.65
CA ASN A 897 5.19 -36.47 -21.09
C ASN A 897 4.84 -35.03 -21.51
N GLY A 898 5.07 -34.66 -22.77
CA GLY A 898 4.84 -33.31 -23.30
C GLY A 898 6.04 -32.37 -23.17
N THR A 899 7.12 -32.78 -22.50
CA THR A 899 8.39 -32.05 -22.51
C THR A 899 9.24 -32.45 -23.70
N ILE A 900 9.37 -31.55 -24.67
CA ILE A 900 10.12 -31.76 -25.91
C ILE A 900 11.56 -31.29 -25.69
N ILE A 901 12.53 -32.20 -25.87
CA ILE A 901 13.95 -31.91 -25.78
C ILE A 901 14.59 -32.08 -27.16
N LEU A 902 15.38 -31.10 -27.56
CA LEU A 902 16.16 -31.11 -28.78
C LEU A 902 17.62 -31.46 -28.49
N SER A 903 18.26 -32.12 -29.45
CA SER A 903 19.71 -32.35 -29.50
C SER A 903 20.31 -31.54 -30.62
N ARG A 904 21.55 -31.07 -30.42
CA ARG A 904 22.28 -30.36 -31.47
C ARG A 904 22.54 -31.29 -32.66
N ARG A 905 22.41 -30.76 -33.88
CA ARG A 905 22.50 -31.54 -35.12
C ARG A 905 23.88 -32.12 -35.39
#